data_AF-A0AAW0EDT0-F1
#
_entry.id   AF-A0AAW0EDT0-F1
#
_cell.length_a   1.000
_cell.length_b   1.000
_cell.length_c   1.000
_cell.angle_alpha   90.00
_cell.angle_beta   90.00
_cell.angle_gamma   90.00
#
_symmetry.space_group_name_H-M   'P 1'
#
loop_
_entity.id
_entity.type
_entity.pdbx_description
1 polymer ?
#
loop_
_entity_poly.entity_id
_entity_poly.type
_entity_poly.pdbx_seq_one_letter_code
_entity_poly.pdbx_strand_id
1 'polypeptide(L)'
;MFNSAIMLFFGLIVEGVVSQSMAVGAQKDPHAQFNVGVVVPVVDVIHKVGATPIIFFEGVSICRVLHITGMGIHDQGTDSTIASSRTPEHLGALSTSDTVMSSNSRIDGLHRNKSTIRLSFHSGDADTVMYVLADGISDSTKASDLAGTRHQPDSLRIANGYEPERTNVDAEITPDTCACQVVQSRQTLGVPSPAGCESISGKAPPSTISYGYEPVSITLLVLLVTVIGLWVVQVRILTKSHKVEIQASEGTIIHMRAREQEKTEHLQNRDHALREEVRRTKADMTKCERKKRTGSHGIVEIIGGNPRLSADLEAEVQAGLAKAQQMEEQHGAKERHLRLVIEHEVTVGRVEAERLQMSNGKLQDQLKHCNDNLRHQIHSLKESESARKKTEEEIAELKVRLASSLSEVEHLERYKTELISCRGRTLYLERDVERLNAEADVQRGVSQTLESKLKQVDAQLAQSKKNLDLSESRYRMLKMEADRRCDVDARLRESEMKRGEAERALAALQKEYQAQAKKGQREQDVGQVKDLLRQQEWQRSTTKEEARCRVRDAKLVSRVWNEGLAIDRFKAVLDEFEKAKCSESQPLTSAAIPWPVLTDPFSLAPQEIEWADVEKFLAALQRRTGNAQAFRQLLGRAQRVFHPDRWRSRGLLKTVIHEELRTSLEVTGNKVSQAINSEYTKGN
;
A
#
# COMPACT_ATOMS: atom_id res chain seq x y z
N MET A 1 20.29 -21.52 -11.39
CA MET A 1 20.20 -21.22 -9.94
C MET A 1 18.75 -21.16 -9.45
N PHE A 2 17.84 -20.41 -10.10
CA PHE A 2 16.44 -20.29 -9.66
C PHE A 2 15.66 -21.63 -9.59
N ASN A 3 15.84 -22.52 -10.58
CA ASN A 3 15.21 -23.86 -10.56
C ASN A 3 15.73 -24.78 -9.44
N SER A 4 16.98 -24.62 -9.01
CA SER A 4 17.54 -25.39 -7.88
C SER A 4 17.02 -24.89 -6.53
N ALA A 5 16.80 -23.58 -6.40
CA ALA A 5 16.20 -22.99 -5.20
C ALA A 5 14.73 -23.42 -5.02
N ILE A 6 13.97 -23.51 -6.13
CA ILE A 6 12.59 -24.00 -6.10
C ILE A 6 12.52 -25.49 -5.72
N MET A 7 13.41 -26.33 -6.26
CA MET A 7 13.45 -27.76 -5.88
C MET A 7 13.81 -27.98 -4.42
N LEU A 8 14.73 -27.18 -3.86
CA LEU A 8 15.07 -27.23 -2.43
C LEU A 8 13.92 -26.75 -1.54
N PHE A 9 13.19 -25.72 -1.98
CA PHE A 9 12.03 -25.20 -1.24
C PHE A 9 10.87 -26.21 -1.22
N PHE A 10 10.62 -26.92 -2.33
CA PHE A 10 9.64 -28.01 -2.37
C PHE A 10 10.08 -29.23 -1.57
N GLY A 11 11.38 -29.55 -1.53
CA GLY A 11 11.92 -30.61 -0.68
C GLY A 11 11.66 -30.34 0.81
N LEU A 12 11.89 -29.11 1.28
CA LEU A 12 11.67 -28.71 2.67
C LEU A 12 10.19 -28.68 3.07
N ILE A 13 9.29 -28.30 2.16
CA ILE A 13 7.84 -28.34 2.41
C ILE A 13 7.34 -29.79 2.52
N VAL A 14 7.84 -30.69 1.67
CA VAL A 14 7.47 -32.11 1.71
C VAL A 14 8.01 -32.79 2.98
N GLU A 15 9.25 -32.52 3.39
CA GLU A 15 9.79 -33.02 4.65
C GLU A 15 9.08 -32.45 5.90
N GLY A 16 8.64 -31.19 5.85
CA GLY A 16 7.87 -30.56 6.91
C GLY A 16 6.48 -31.19 7.09
N VAL A 17 5.79 -31.49 5.99
CA VAL A 17 4.47 -32.13 6.02
C VAL A 17 4.56 -33.60 6.46
N VAL A 18 5.62 -34.31 6.05
CA VAL A 18 5.86 -35.71 6.49
C VAL A 18 6.24 -35.77 7.98
N SER A 19 7.05 -34.83 8.48
CA SER A 19 7.42 -34.78 9.91
C SER A 19 6.25 -34.41 10.83
N GLN A 20 5.32 -33.57 10.37
CA GLN A 20 4.13 -33.22 11.15
C GLN A 20 3.13 -34.39 11.26
N SER A 21 3.11 -35.31 10.29
CA SER A 21 2.27 -36.51 10.33
C SER A 21 2.79 -37.60 11.27
N MET A 22 4.07 -37.54 11.70
CA MET A 22 4.65 -38.53 12.62
C MET A 22 4.62 -38.12 14.10
N ALA A 23 4.17 -36.90 14.42
CA ALA A 23 4.12 -36.39 15.79
C ALA A 23 2.78 -36.62 16.52
N VAL A 24 1.79 -37.27 15.88
CA VAL A 24 0.49 -37.59 16.50
C VAL A 24 0.43 -39.08 16.84
N GLY A 25 0.63 -39.39 18.12
CA GLY A 25 -0.01 -40.53 18.78
C GLY A 25 0.63 -41.91 18.61
N ALA A 26 1.69 -42.18 19.39
CA ALA A 26 2.00 -43.55 19.79
C ALA A 26 0.99 -44.00 20.88
N GLN A 27 -0.12 -44.60 20.47
CA GLN A 27 -0.92 -45.46 21.34
C GLN A 27 -1.16 -46.78 20.60
N LYS A 28 -0.54 -47.84 21.13
CA LYS A 28 -0.63 -49.22 20.65
C LYS A 28 -2.08 -49.68 20.61
N ASP A 29 -2.55 -50.06 19.44
CA ASP A 29 -3.64 -51.01 19.29
C ASP A 29 -3.39 -51.90 18.05
N PRO A 30 -3.01 -53.17 18.20
CA PRO A 30 -2.53 -53.99 17.10
C PRO A 30 -3.64 -54.82 16.45
N HIS A 31 -4.84 -54.28 16.16
CA HIS A 31 -5.83 -54.97 15.32
C HIS A 31 -6.86 -53.99 14.73
N ALA A 32 -6.49 -53.24 13.69
CA ALA A 32 -7.48 -52.61 12.81
C ALA A 32 -6.91 -52.41 11.41
N GLN A 33 -7.30 -53.27 10.47
CA GLN A 33 -7.11 -53.04 9.04
C GLN A 33 -8.18 -52.08 8.56
N PHE A 34 -7.80 -50.86 8.16
CA PHE A 34 -8.68 -49.94 7.43
C PHE A 34 -8.14 -49.76 6.01
N ASN A 35 -8.84 -50.37 5.05
CA ASN A 35 -8.70 -50.11 3.62
C ASN A 35 -9.41 -48.79 3.28
N VAL A 36 -8.67 -47.78 2.85
CA VAL A 36 -9.24 -46.57 2.22
C VAL A 36 -8.92 -46.62 0.73
N GLY A 37 -9.87 -47.12 -0.05
CA GLY A 37 -9.86 -47.04 -1.51
C GLY A 37 -10.22 -45.63 -1.95
N VAL A 38 -9.30 -44.95 -2.63
CA VAL A 38 -9.56 -43.66 -3.29
C VAL A 38 -10.13 -43.94 -4.66
N VAL A 39 -11.44 -43.74 -4.82
CA VAL A 39 -12.14 -43.74 -6.11
C VAL A 39 -12.01 -42.34 -6.72
N VAL A 40 -11.29 -42.23 -7.83
CA VAL A 40 -11.20 -41.01 -8.65
C VAL A 40 -12.28 -41.10 -9.74
N PRO A 41 -13.27 -40.19 -9.81
CA PRO A 41 -14.15 -40.13 -10.96
C PRO A 41 -13.45 -39.35 -12.09
N VAL A 42 -13.10 -40.08 -13.15
CA VAL A 42 -12.80 -39.52 -14.47
C VAL A 42 -14.12 -39.18 -15.12
N VAL A 43 -14.37 -37.89 -15.37
CA VAL A 43 -15.51 -37.43 -16.17
C VAL A 43 -14.99 -36.99 -17.53
N ASP A 44 -15.17 -37.86 -18.51
CA ASP A 44 -15.09 -37.54 -19.95
C ASP A 44 -16.34 -36.76 -20.36
N VAL A 45 -16.16 -35.58 -20.95
CA VAL A 45 -17.22 -34.91 -21.72
C VAL A 45 -16.67 -34.56 -23.10
N ILE A 46 -16.97 -35.45 -24.05
CA ILE A 46 -16.97 -35.18 -25.48
C ILE A 46 -18.42 -34.87 -25.86
N HIS A 47 -18.71 -33.67 -26.39
CA HIS A 47 -19.51 -33.52 -27.62
C HIS A 47 -19.57 -32.06 -28.13
N LYS A 48 -19.06 -31.88 -29.36
CA LYS A 48 -19.59 -31.10 -30.50
C LYS A 48 -20.43 -29.85 -30.22
N VAL A 49 -19.88 -28.68 -30.58
CA VAL A 49 -20.61 -27.67 -31.36
C VAL A 49 -19.65 -27.12 -32.42
N GLY A 50 -20.03 -27.29 -33.69
CA GLY A 50 -19.35 -26.70 -34.83
C GLY A 50 -19.71 -25.22 -34.95
N ALA A 51 -18.70 -24.37 -35.10
CA ALA A 51 -18.85 -23.03 -35.63
C ALA A 51 -17.60 -22.68 -36.44
N THR A 52 -17.82 -22.44 -37.72
CA THR A 52 -16.89 -21.91 -38.72
C THR A 52 -16.21 -20.61 -38.26
N PRO A 53 -14.89 -20.43 -38.46
CA PRO A 53 -14.26 -19.14 -38.24
C PRO A 53 -14.48 -18.22 -39.44
N ILE A 54 -15.18 -17.10 -39.23
CA ILE A 54 -15.18 -15.97 -40.16
C ILE A 54 -13.89 -15.19 -39.88
N ILE A 55 -12.96 -15.23 -40.84
CA ILE A 55 -11.74 -14.43 -40.85
C ILE A 55 -12.12 -13.04 -41.35
N PHE A 56 -12.08 -12.03 -40.47
CA PHE A 56 -12.05 -10.64 -40.89
C PHE A 56 -10.59 -10.19 -41.06
N PHE A 57 -10.22 -9.87 -42.30
CA PHE A 57 -9.06 -9.05 -42.62
C PHE A 57 -9.49 -7.58 -42.59
N GLU A 58 -9.15 -6.88 -41.51
CA GLU A 58 -8.93 -5.43 -41.51
C GLU A 58 -7.48 -5.26 -41.03
N GLY A 59 -6.60 -4.47 -41.61
CA GLY A 59 -6.74 -3.33 -42.49
C GLY A 59 -5.45 -2.54 -42.24
N VAL A 60 -4.74 -2.21 -43.31
CA VAL A 60 -3.44 -1.55 -43.35
C VAL A 60 -3.39 -0.34 -42.39
N SER A 61 -2.42 -0.29 -41.47
CA SER A 61 -2.09 0.93 -40.73
C SER A 61 -0.74 1.47 -41.19
N ILE A 62 -0.80 2.69 -41.72
CA ILE A 62 0.28 3.49 -42.29
C ILE A 62 1.17 3.99 -41.14
N CYS A 63 2.45 3.62 -41.15
CA CYS A 63 3.46 4.22 -40.27
C CYS A 63 3.60 5.71 -40.61
N ARG A 64 3.09 6.61 -39.75
CA ARG A 64 3.50 8.00 -39.71
C ARG A 64 4.78 8.11 -38.88
N VAL A 65 5.89 8.38 -39.57
CA VAL A 65 7.14 8.83 -38.98
C VAL A 65 6.92 10.25 -38.45
N LEU A 66 6.92 10.42 -37.12
CA LEU A 66 6.90 11.74 -36.49
C LEU A 66 8.35 12.23 -36.37
N HIS A 67 8.68 13.28 -37.10
CA HIS A 67 9.90 14.06 -36.92
C HIS A 67 9.84 14.80 -35.58
N ILE A 68 10.76 14.51 -34.66
CA ILE A 68 11.00 15.35 -33.48
C ILE A 68 12.17 16.27 -33.83
N THR A 69 11.87 17.53 -34.11
CA THR A 69 12.85 18.62 -34.17
C THR A 69 13.27 18.99 -32.75
N GLY A 70 14.55 18.80 -32.44
CA GLY A 70 15.17 19.26 -31.20
C GLY A 70 15.27 20.79 -31.17
N MET A 71 14.89 21.38 -30.03
CA MET A 71 15.26 22.74 -29.68
C MET A 71 16.41 22.67 -28.67
N GLY A 72 17.55 23.20 -29.08
CA GLY A 72 18.69 23.44 -28.22
C GLY A 72 18.45 24.65 -27.32
N ILE A 73 18.95 24.55 -26.09
CA ILE A 73 19.15 25.70 -25.21
C ILE A 73 20.65 25.83 -25.01
N HIS A 74 21.15 26.94 -25.52
CA HIS A 74 22.43 27.55 -25.21
C HIS A 74 22.46 27.88 -23.71
N ASP A 75 23.53 27.53 -22.99
CA ASP A 75 24.04 28.46 -21.99
C ASP A 75 25.55 28.39 -21.82
N GLN A 76 26.12 29.58 -21.65
CA GLN A 76 27.53 29.96 -21.55
C GLN A 76 28.02 29.54 -20.15
N GLY A 77 29.24 29.03 -19.91
CA GLY A 77 30.54 29.52 -20.34
C GLY A 77 31.12 30.45 -19.27
N THR A 78 31.92 29.95 -18.33
CA THR A 78 33.06 30.67 -17.73
C THR A 78 34.08 29.70 -17.13
N ASP A 79 35.33 29.92 -17.55
CA ASP A 79 36.58 29.22 -17.23
C ASP A 79 37.05 29.35 -15.77
N SER A 80 37.88 28.40 -15.31
CA SER A 80 39.26 28.70 -14.86
C SER A 80 40.11 27.46 -14.48
N THR A 81 41.01 27.07 -15.38
CA THR A 81 42.49 27.22 -15.26
C THR A 81 43.28 26.52 -14.11
N ILE A 82 43.98 25.43 -14.50
CA ILE A 82 45.43 25.11 -14.35
C ILE A 82 46.02 24.37 -13.10
N ALA A 83 46.84 23.36 -13.47
CA ALA A 83 48.10 22.84 -12.88
C ALA A 83 48.14 21.54 -12.04
N SER A 84 48.44 20.44 -12.73
CA SER A 84 49.65 19.59 -12.63
C SER A 84 50.44 19.55 -11.29
N SER A 85 50.63 18.36 -10.69
CA SER A 85 51.91 17.59 -10.76
C SER A 85 52.04 16.46 -9.71
N ARG A 86 52.63 15.35 -10.17
CA ARG A 86 53.57 14.38 -9.54
C ARG A 86 53.23 13.65 -8.20
N THR A 87 53.34 12.31 -8.31
CA THR A 87 53.60 11.22 -7.33
C THR A 87 54.94 11.34 -6.58
N PRO A 88 55.38 10.37 -5.73
CA PRO A 88 54.72 9.40 -4.80
C PRO A 88 55.35 9.40 -3.38
N GLU A 89 54.82 8.62 -2.40
CA GLU A 89 55.60 7.71 -1.50
C GLU A 89 54.78 7.10 -0.33
N HIS A 90 54.86 5.76 -0.23
CA HIS A 90 55.12 4.91 0.94
C HIS A 90 54.67 5.30 2.38
N LEU A 91 53.86 4.41 3.02
CA LEU A 91 54.19 3.55 4.20
C LEU A 91 52.97 3.28 5.11
N GLY A 92 52.92 2.06 5.66
CA GLY A 92 52.47 1.84 7.04
C GLY A 92 51.16 1.07 7.24
N ALA A 93 51.19 -0.25 7.08
CA ALA A 93 50.23 -1.17 7.69
C ALA A 93 50.75 -1.65 9.06
N LEU A 94 49.85 -1.75 10.05
CA LEU A 94 49.87 -2.50 11.34
C LEU A 94 48.76 -1.83 12.19
N SER A 95 47.76 -2.47 12.78
CA SER A 95 47.82 -3.54 13.76
C SER A 95 46.37 -3.84 14.21
N THR A 96 45.97 -5.11 14.31
CA THR A 96 44.91 -5.54 15.23
C THR A 96 45.28 -6.91 15.76
N SER A 97 45.62 -6.97 17.05
CA SER A 97 45.74 -8.21 17.81
C SER A 97 44.66 -8.25 18.88
N ASP A 98 43.95 -9.37 18.89
CA ASP A 98 43.02 -9.82 19.93
C ASP A 98 43.68 -9.90 21.30
N THR A 99 42.90 -9.70 22.37
CA THR A 99 43.18 -10.32 23.67
C THR A 99 41.88 -10.60 24.43
N VAL A 100 41.63 -11.90 24.57
CA VAL A 100 40.74 -12.58 25.51
C VAL A 100 41.20 -12.31 26.95
N MET A 101 40.30 -12.16 27.92
CA MET A 101 40.49 -12.81 29.24
C MET A 101 39.19 -12.92 30.04
N SER A 102 39.08 -14.08 30.66
CA SER A 102 37.99 -14.63 31.45
C SER A 102 38.17 -14.33 32.94
N SER A 103 37.05 -14.23 33.64
CA SER A 103 36.73 -14.67 35.02
C SER A 103 37.86 -14.92 36.02
N ASN A 104 37.74 -14.32 37.22
CA ASN A 104 37.80 -15.10 38.47
C ASN A 104 37.25 -14.33 39.69
N SER A 105 36.69 -15.12 40.61
CA SER A 105 35.91 -14.80 41.79
C SER A 105 36.71 -14.65 43.10
N ARG A 106 36.01 -14.14 44.15
CA ARG A 106 36.23 -14.28 45.62
C ARG A 106 37.23 -13.25 46.23
N ILE A 107 37.01 -12.55 47.36
CA ILE A 107 36.58 -12.93 48.73
C ILE A 107 36.10 -11.68 49.55
N ASP A 108 35.17 -11.91 50.50
CA ASP A 108 34.79 -11.25 51.79
C ASP A 108 34.46 -9.75 51.99
N GLY A 109 33.37 -9.53 52.76
CA GLY A 109 33.49 -8.93 54.11
C GLY A 109 33.02 -7.49 54.35
N LEU A 110 31.90 -7.36 55.07
CA LEU A 110 31.44 -6.24 55.93
C LEU A 110 31.78 -4.77 55.54
N HIS A 111 30.74 -3.95 55.34
CA HIS A 111 30.39 -2.86 56.29
C HIS A 111 29.09 -2.15 55.87
N ARG A 112 28.23 -1.87 56.86
CA ARG A 112 27.14 -0.90 56.75
C ARG A 112 27.73 0.48 56.46
N ASN A 113 27.30 1.13 55.39
CA ASN A 113 27.25 2.59 55.33
C ASN A 113 26.11 3.07 54.44
N LYS A 114 25.31 3.98 54.99
CA LYS A 114 24.32 4.79 54.28
C LYS A 114 25.11 5.77 53.42
N SER A 115 25.00 5.67 52.10
CA SER A 115 25.45 6.70 51.17
C SER A 115 24.32 7.11 50.26
N THR A 116 23.95 8.38 50.42
CA THR A 116 23.08 9.19 49.56
C THR A 116 23.62 9.17 48.13
N ILE A 117 22.82 8.68 47.18
CA ILE A 117 23.12 8.78 45.75
C ILE A 117 22.86 10.23 45.33
N ARG A 118 23.93 10.94 44.96
CA ARG A 118 23.89 12.25 44.29
C ARG A 118 24.10 11.98 42.81
N LEU A 119 23.04 12.06 42.01
CA LEU A 119 23.13 12.01 40.55
C LEU A 119 23.61 13.37 40.05
N SER A 120 24.81 13.43 39.50
CA SER A 120 25.33 14.56 38.73
C SER A 120 25.10 14.30 37.25
N PHE A 121 24.25 15.11 36.61
CA PHE A 121 24.15 15.17 35.16
C PHE A 121 25.20 16.16 34.62
N HIS A 122 26.09 15.68 33.75
CA HIS A 122 26.89 16.53 32.86
C HIS A 122 26.04 16.81 31.62
N SER A 123 25.67 18.08 31.41
CA SER A 123 25.14 18.57 30.14
C SER A 123 26.29 19.20 29.36
N GLY A 124 26.58 18.65 28.18
CA GLY A 124 27.45 19.26 27.17
C GLY A 124 26.67 19.41 25.86
N ASP A 125 26.36 20.67 25.57
CA ASP A 125 26.21 21.36 24.29
C ASP A 125 25.45 20.71 23.11
N ALA A 126 24.35 21.36 22.72
CA ALA A 126 24.14 21.80 21.34
C ALA A 126 23.14 22.96 21.30
N ASP A 127 23.51 24.00 20.56
CA ASP A 127 22.81 25.26 20.34
C ASP A 127 21.36 25.10 19.87
N THR A 128 20.44 25.86 20.47
CA THR A 128 19.21 26.26 19.80
C THR A 128 18.86 27.68 20.21
N VAL A 129 18.94 28.57 19.23
CA VAL A 129 18.50 29.96 19.29
C VAL A 129 16.99 29.98 19.51
N MET A 130 16.55 30.55 20.64
CA MET A 130 15.15 30.87 20.91
C MET A 130 15.03 32.38 21.16
N TYR A 131 14.17 33.02 20.38
CA TYR A 131 13.82 34.43 20.52
C TYR A 131 13.16 34.69 21.87
N VAL A 132 13.65 35.73 22.54
CA VAL A 132 13.10 36.32 23.76
C VAL A 132 11.93 37.23 23.37
N LEU A 133 10.76 36.98 23.91
CA LEU A 133 9.79 38.02 24.23
C LEU A 133 9.50 37.94 25.72
N ALA A 134 10.03 38.92 26.43
CA ALA A 134 9.70 39.23 27.79
C ALA A 134 8.36 39.97 27.83
N ASP A 135 7.54 39.68 28.84
CA ASP A 135 6.88 40.72 29.61
C ASP A 135 6.62 40.20 31.02
N GLY A 136 7.13 40.94 31.99
CA GLY A 136 6.96 40.72 33.41
C GLY A 136 5.77 41.48 33.98
N ILE A 137 5.72 41.48 35.32
CA ILE A 137 4.98 42.32 36.30
C ILE A 137 4.65 41.33 37.45
N SER A 138 5.59 41.07 38.36
CA SER A 138 5.91 41.81 39.58
C SER A 138 4.96 41.52 40.74
N ASP A 139 5.39 40.62 41.63
CA ASP A 139 4.93 40.55 43.01
C ASP A 139 5.67 41.58 43.87
N SER A 140 4.94 42.31 44.70
CA SER A 140 5.49 42.92 45.92
C SER A 140 4.48 42.82 47.07
N THR A 141 4.85 41.95 48.01
CA THR A 141 4.71 42.05 49.46
C THR A 141 3.92 43.22 50.07
N LYS A 142 3.00 42.87 50.99
CA LYS A 142 3.05 43.32 52.40
C LYS A 142 2.12 42.50 53.31
N ALA A 143 2.68 42.08 54.44
CA ALA A 143 2.01 41.42 55.56
C ALA A 143 1.56 42.47 56.59
N SER A 144 0.36 42.32 57.18
CA SER A 144 0.05 42.73 58.56
C SER A 144 -1.26 42.08 59.05
N ASP A 145 -1.17 41.42 60.21
CA ASP A 145 -2.08 41.43 61.36
C ASP A 145 -3.47 40.75 61.37
N LEU A 146 -3.47 39.63 62.10
CA LEU A 146 -4.37 39.24 63.20
C LEU A 146 -5.57 40.17 63.51
N ALA A 147 -6.79 39.64 63.39
CA ALA A 147 -7.74 39.42 64.49
C ALA A 147 -9.13 39.06 63.95
N GLY A 148 -9.68 37.94 64.39
CA GLY A 148 -11.03 37.53 64.05
C GLY A 148 -12.11 38.32 64.78
N THR A 149 -13.25 38.50 64.14
CA THR A 149 -14.56 38.50 64.80
C THR A 149 -15.62 38.03 63.82
N ARG A 150 -16.48 37.14 64.31
CA ARG A 150 -17.68 36.61 63.65
C ARG A 150 -18.69 37.73 63.44
N HIS A 151 -19.27 37.81 62.24
CA HIS A 151 -20.61 38.36 62.07
C HIS A 151 -21.43 37.55 61.07
N GLN A 152 -22.68 37.29 61.47
CA GLN A 152 -23.80 36.80 60.65
C GLN A 152 -23.99 37.64 59.39
N PRO A 153 -24.75 37.11 58.41
CA PRO A 153 -25.75 37.95 57.79
C PRO A 153 -27.14 37.31 57.88
N ASP A 154 -28.06 38.10 58.44
CA ASP A 154 -29.49 37.96 58.21
C ASP A 154 -29.85 38.44 56.80
N SER A 155 -30.64 37.61 56.12
CA SER A 155 -31.85 37.96 55.36
C SER A 155 -31.94 39.36 54.74
N LEU A 156 -31.88 39.43 53.41
CA LEU A 156 -32.56 40.47 52.64
C LEU A 156 -33.15 39.90 51.35
N ARG A 157 -34.49 39.89 51.32
CA ARG A 157 -35.35 39.72 50.15
C ARG A 157 -35.09 40.85 49.15
N ILE A 158 -34.93 40.52 47.87
CA ILE A 158 -35.35 41.39 46.77
C ILE A 158 -36.13 40.53 45.77
N ALA A 159 -37.39 40.92 45.58
CA ALA A 159 -38.29 40.43 44.54
C ALA A 159 -38.03 41.19 43.23
N ASN A 160 -38.17 40.51 42.10
CA ASN A 160 -38.55 40.96 40.75
C ASN A 160 -38.54 39.66 39.90
N GLY A 161 -39.62 39.13 39.34
CA GLY A 161 -40.78 39.77 38.74
C GLY A 161 -40.56 39.88 37.23
N TYR A 162 -40.67 38.77 36.49
CA TYR A 162 -40.73 38.77 35.02
C TYR A 162 -41.56 37.58 34.51
N GLU A 163 -42.75 37.88 34.01
CA GLU A 163 -43.62 36.99 33.23
C GLU A 163 -43.18 36.96 31.75
N PRO A 164 -43.43 35.87 31.01
CA PRO A 164 -43.45 35.91 29.55
C PRO A 164 -44.90 35.93 29.01
N GLU A 165 -45.19 36.98 28.22
CA GLU A 165 -46.42 37.15 27.46
C GLU A 165 -46.62 36.02 26.43
N ARG A 166 -47.85 35.50 26.42
CA ARG A 166 -48.42 34.65 25.37
C ARG A 166 -48.92 35.54 24.24
N THR A 167 -48.57 35.21 23.00
CA THR A 167 -49.32 35.67 21.81
C THR A 167 -49.99 34.47 21.15
N ASN A 168 -51.33 34.54 21.15
CA ASN A 168 -52.22 33.73 20.32
C ASN A 168 -52.12 34.20 18.87
N VAL A 169 -52.05 33.26 17.93
CA VAL A 169 -52.52 33.48 16.56
C VAL A 169 -53.34 32.25 16.16
N ASP A 170 -54.60 32.52 15.86
CA ASP A 170 -55.60 31.58 15.36
C ASP A 170 -55.27 31.13 13.92
N ALA A 171 -55.50 29.85 13.64
CA ALA A 171 -55.80 29.39 12.29
C ALA A 171 -56.64 28.10 12.36
N GLU A 172 -57.94 28.25 12.11
CA GLU A 172 -58.84 27.18 11.65
C GLU A 172 -58.36 26.66 10.29
N ILE A 173 -58.42 25.34 10.08
CA ILE A 173 -59.21 24.65 9.04
C ILE A 173 -58.95 23.13 9.16
N THR A 174 -60.01 22.38 8.88
CA THR A 174 -60.36 20.98 9.18
C THR A 174 -59.73 19.92 8.24
N PRO A 175 -60.20 18.64 8.16
CA PRO A 175 -59.45 17.46 8.63
C PRO A 175 -59.20 16.40 7.53
N ASP A 176 -58.38 15.38 7.81
CA ASP A 176 -58.65 14.02 7.27
C ASP A 176 -57.82 12.91 7.95
N THR A 177 -58.53 12.05 8.67
CA THR A 177 -58.59 10.59 8.51
C THR A 177 -57.29 9.76 8.41
N CYS A 178 -56.97 8.98 9.46
CA CYS A 178 -56.78 7.52 9.38
C CYS A 178 -56.41 6.83 10.71
N ALA A 179 -57.40 6.09 11.23
CA ALA A 179 -57.37 4.83 11.99
C ALA A 179 -56.06 4.31 12.63
N CYS A 180 -56.05 4.28 13.97
CA CYS A 180 -55.25 3.33 14.76
C CYS A 180 -56.07 2.08 15.07
N GLN A 181 -55.59 0.90 14.66
CA GLN A 181 -56.13 -0.37 15.11
C GLN A 181 -55.34 -0.86 16.34
N VAL A 182 -56.06 -0.93 17.45
CA VAL A 182 -55.67 -1.53 18.73
C VAL A 182 -55.91 -3.04 18.62
N VAL A 183 -54.87 -3.86 18.86
CA VAL A 183 -55.05 -5.28 19.20
C VAL A 183 -54.56 -5.49 20.62
N GLN A 184 -55.53 -5.68 21.50
CA GLN A 184 -55.37 -6.22 22.84
C GLN A 184 -54.98 -7.70 22.77
N SER A 185 -54.10 -8.14 23.65
CA SER A 185 -54.09 -9.52 24.16
C SER A 185 -53.56 -9.53 25.59
N ARG A 186 -54.53 -9.62 26.52
CA ARG A 186 -54.36 -9.99 27.93
C ARG A 186 -53.96 -11.47 28.02
N GLN A 187 -53.08 -11.81 28.96
CA GLN A 187 -53.13 -13.04 29.78
C GLN A 187 -52.10 -12.87 30.92
N THR A 188 -52.57 -12.49 32.10
CA THR A 188 -52.89 -13.34 33.27
C THR A 188 -51.68 -13.65 34.17
N LEU A 189 -51.78 -13.05 35.35
CA LEU A 189 -50.99 -13.25 36.57
C LEU A 189 -51.01 -14.71 37.04
N GLY A 190 -49.86 -15.17 37.55
CA GLY A 190 -49.75 -16.40 38.32
C GLY A 190 -48.48 -16.38 39.17
N VAL A 191 -48.62 -15.93 40.41
CA VAL A 191 -47.63 -16.10 41.50
C VAL A 191 -47.90 -17.46 42.16
N PRO A 192 -46.86 -18.22 42.57
CA PRO A 192 -46.77 -18.52 44.00
C PRO A 192 -45.35 -18.39 44.58
N SER A 193 -45.33 -18.14 45.88
CA SER A 193 -44.19 -17.96 46.80
C SER A 193 -43.71 -19.33 47.38
N PRO A 194 -42.73 -19.41 48.32
CA PRO A 194 -41.60 -20.34 48.21
C PRO A 194 -41.59 -21.44 49.27
N ALA A 195 -41.01 -22.60 48.98
CA ALA A 195 -40.57 -23.55 50.00
C ALA A 195 -39.58 -24.56 49.40
N GLY A 196 -38.55 -24.91 50.18
CA GLY A 196 -37.83 -26.18 50.03
C GLY A 196 -36.34 -26.06 49.76
N CYS A 197 -35.56 -25.94 50.83
CA CYS A 197 -34.19 -26.44 50.86
C CYS A 197 -34.19 -27.93 50.51
N GLU A 198 -33.30 -28.36 49.61
CA GLU A 198 -32.59 -29.63 49.76
C GLU A 198 -31.38 -29.69 48.81
N SER A 199 -30.22 -29.84 49.44
CA SER A 199 -28.91 -30.09 48.87
C SER A 199 -28.78 -31.54 48.39
N ILE A 200 -28.32 -31.79 47.15
CA ILE A 200 -27.54 -32.99 46.76
C ILE A 200 -26.75 -32.71 45.45
N SER A 201 -25.41 -32.79 45.57
CA SER A 201 -24.41 -33.33 44.63
C SER A 201 -24.62 -33.18 43.11
N GLY A 202 -23.87 -32.24 42.51
CA GLY A 202 -23.66 -32.14 41.07
C GLY A 202 -22.52 -33.04 40.59
N LYS A 203 -22.82 -33.94 39.65
CA LYS A 203 -21.85 -34.50 38.69
C LYS A 203 -22.07 -33.81 37.35
N ALA A 204 -21.10 -33.01 36.93
CA ALA A 204 -21.07 -32.39 35.61
C ALA A 204 -20.64 -33.41 34.52
N PRO A 205 -21.24 -33.41 33.32
CA PRO A 205 -20.74 -34.18 32.18
C PRO A 205 -19.53 -33.47 31.53
N PRO A 206 -18.65 -34.21 30.83
CA PRO A 206 -17.46 -33.64 30.21
C PRO A 206 -17.83 -32.79 28.99
N SER A 207 -17.38 -31.54 29.01
CA SER A 207 -17.45 -30.61 27.88
C SER A 207 -16.65 -31.12 26.69
N THR A 208 -17.35 -31.47 25.61
CA THR A 208 -16.77 -31.75 24.29
C THR A 208 -16.22 -30.45 23.70
N ILE A 209 -14.89 -30.33 23.63
CA ILE A 209 -14.23 -29.21 22.95
C ILE A 209 -14.28 -29.49 21.45
N SER A 210 -15.22 -28.84 20.77
CA SER A 210 -15.28 -28.79 19.31
C SER A 210 -14.22 -27.80 18.81
N TYR A 211 -13.09 -28.31 18.31
CA TYR A 211 -12.14 -27.51 17.53
C TYR A 211 -12.77 -27.16 16.19
N GLY A 212 -13.40 -25.99 16.12
CA GLY A 212 -13.83 -25.38 14.87
C GLY A 212 -12.60 -24.94 14.06
N TYR A 213 -12.02 -25.85 13.28
CA TYR A 213 -11.16 -25.47 12.18
C TYR A 213 -12.03 -24.81 11.12
N GLU A 214 -12.00 -23.48 11.04
CA GLU A 214 -12.65 -22.76 9.96
C GLU A 214 -12.07 -23.22 8.60
N PRO A 215 -12.91 -23.49 7.59
CA PRO A 215 -12.50 -24.03 6.28
C PRO A 215 -11.64 -23.07 5.43
N VAL A 216 -11.31 -21.88 5.95
CA VAL A 216 -10.63 -20.78 5.24
C VAL A 216 -9.21 -21.17 4.79
N SER A 217 -8.52 -22.05 5.53
CA SER A 217 -7.14 -22.45 5.21
C SER A 217 -7.05 -23.29 3.93
N ILE A 218 -8.01 -24.19 3.69
CA ILE A 218 -8.00 -25.07 2.51
C ILE A 218 -8.32 -24.27 1.24
N THR A 219 -9.23 -23.31 1.31
CA THR A 219 -9.61 -22.49 0.15
C THR A 219 -8.46 -21.59 -0.31
N LEU A 220 -7.69 -21.04 0.63
CA LEU A 220 -6.48 -20.25 0.35
C LEU A 220 -5.38 -21.09 -0.31
N LEU A 221 -5.21 -22.33 0.14
CA LEU A 221 -4.20 -23.24 -0.42
C LEU A 221 -4.56 -23.66 -1.85
N VAL A 222 -5.84 -23.90 -2.13
CA VAL A 222 -6.34 -24.18 -3.50
C VAL A 222 -6.18 -22.96 -4.42
N LEU A 223 -6.44 -21.75 -3.91
CA LEU A 223 -6.20 -20.50 -4.66
C LEU A 223 -4.71 -20.30 -4.97
N LEU A 224 -3.81 -20.59 -4.02
CA LEU A 224 -2.38 -20.46 -4.24
C LEU A 224 -1.89 -21.44 -5.32
N VAL A 225 -2.31 -22.70 -5.25
CA VAL A 225 -1.92 -23.74 -6.22
C VAL A 225 -2.44 -23.41 -7.62
N THR A 226 -3.67 -22.90 -7.74
CA THR A 226 -4.24 -22.51 -9.04
C THR A 226 -3.54 -21.30 -9.66
N VAL A 227 -3.19 -20.29 -8.86
CA VAL A 227 -2.41 -19.12 -9.33
C VAL A 227 -1.01 -19.52 -9.79
N ILE A 228 -0.32 -20.38 -9.05
CA ILE A 228 1.00 -20.90 -9.44
C ILE A 228 0.88 -21.72 -10.73
N GLY A 229 -0.14 -22.57 -10.85
CA GLY A 229 -0.40 -23.36 -12.06
C GLY A 229 -0.62 -22.48 -13.30
N LEU A 230 -1.45 -21.42 -13.17
CA LEU A 230 -1.69 -20.45 -14.24
C LEU A 230 -0.40 -19.71 -14.65
N TRP A 231 0.43 -19.33 -13.68
CA TRP A 231 1.70 -18.66 -13.95
C TRP A 231 2.68 -19.55 -14.71
N VAL A 232 2.81 -20.83 -14.32
CA VAL A 232 3.65 -21.81 -15.03
C VAL A 232 3.16 -22.03 -16.47
N VAL A 233 1.85 -22.09 -16.69
CA VAL A 233 1.26 -22.19 -18.03
C VAL A 233 1.57 -20.95 -18.86
N GLN A 234 1.43 -19.74 -18.29
CA GLN A 234 1.74 -18.47 -18.95
C GLN A 234 3.21 -18.42 -19.41
N VAL A 235 4.15 -18.77 -18.54
CA VAL A 235 5.59 -18.80 -18.85
C VAL A 235 5.89 -19.84 -19.94
N ARG A 236 5.21 -21.00 -19.93
CA ARG A 236 5.37 -22.03 -20.96
C ARG A 236 4.82 -21.60 -22.32
N ILE A 237 3.76 -20.79 -22.35
CA ILE A 237 3.22 -20.20 -23.59
C ILE A 237 4.19 -19.16 -24.15
N LEU A 238 4.70 -18.26 -23.31
CA LEU A 238 5.63 -17.21 -23.73
C LEU A 238 6.95 -17.78 -24.28
N THR A 239 7.50 -18.80 -23.61
CA THR A 239 8.74 -19.47 -24.08
C THR A 239 8.55 -20.23 -25.39
N LYS A 240 7.37 -20.83 -25.63
CA LYS A 240 7.05 -21.44 -26.92
C LYS A 240 6.90 -20.39 -28.03
N SER A 241 6.26 -19.26 -27.75
CA SER A 241 6.09 -18.17 -28.72
C SER A 241 7.44 -17.62 -29.18
N HIS A 242 8.35 -17.36 -28.24
CA HIS A 242 9.67 -16.81 -28.55
C HIS A 242 10.55 -17.78 -29.37
N LYS A 243 10.37 -19.09 -29.18
CA LYS A 243 11.07 -20.12 -29.96
C LYS A 243 10.59 -20.18 -31.41
N VAL A 244 9.29 -19.98 -31.64
CA VAL A 244 8.70 -19.96 -33.00
C VAL A 244 9.20 -18.75 -33.78
N GLU A 245 9.34 -17.59 -33.14
CA GLU A 245 9.80 -16.35 -33.78
C GLU A 245 11.29 -16.43 -34.18
N ILE A 246 12.13 -17.05 -33.34
CA ILE A 246 13.54 -17.31 -33.67
C ILE A 246 13.65 -18.27 -34.86
N GLN A 247 12.87 -19.34 -34.90
CA GLN A 247 12.89 -20.28 -36.04
C GLN A 247 12.40 -19.64 -37.35
N ALA A 248 11.43 -18.73 -37.30
CA ALA A 248 10.96 -18.00 -38.48
C ALA A 248 12.02 -17.04 -39.04
N SER A 249 12.80 -16.38 -38.16
CA SER A 249 13.87 -15.48 -38.60
C SER A 249 15.07 -16.23 -39.19
N GLU A 250 15.43 -17.40 -38.64
CA GLU A 250 16.48 -18.27 -39.23
C GLU A 250 16.10 -18.78 -40.62
N GLY A 251 14.84 -19.19 -40.83
CA GLY A 251 14.36 -19.63 -42.14
C GLY A 251 14.44 -18.54 -43.22
N THR A 252 14.16 -17.29 -42.84
CA THR A 252 14.22 -16.14 -43.77
C THR A 252 15.66 -15.83 -44.19
N ILE A 253 16.62 -15.94 -43.26
CA ILE A 253 18.04 -15.72 -43.55
C ILE A 253 18.60 -16.79 -44.50
N ILE A 254 18.22 -18.05 -44.31
CA ILE A 254 18.63 -19.16 -45.18
C ILE A 254 18.08 -18.94 -46.61
N HIS A 255 16.83 -18.51 -46.74
CA HIS A 255 16.20 -18.27 -48.04
C HIS A 255 16.82 -17.10 -48.81
N MET A 256 17.25 -16.04 -48.10
CA MET A 256 17.96 -14.91 -48.71
C MET A 256 19.35 -15.32 -49.22
N ARG A 257 20.10 -16.13 -48.47
CA ARG A 257 21.41 -16.65 -48.92
C ARG A 257 21.29 -17.54 -50.15
N ALA A 258 20.31 -18.43 -50.18
CA ALA A 258 20.06 -19.29 -51.35
C ALA A 258 19.78 -18.47 -52.62
N ARG A 259 18.99 -17.40 -52.50
CA ARG A 259 18.65 -16.52 -53.63
C ARG A 259 19.84 -15.70 -54.13
N GLU A 260 20.77 -15.31 -53.26
CA GLU A 260 22.02 -14.67 -53.70
C GLU A 260 22.93 -15.64 -54.45
N GLN A 261 23.03 -16.89 -53.96
CA GLN A 261 23.83 -17.91 -54.62
C GLN A 261 23.32 -18.21 -56.04
N GLU A 262 22.01 -18.32 -56.22
CA GLU A 262 21.38 -18.53 -57.54
C GLU A 262 21.68 -17.37 -58.51
N LYS A 263 21.66 -16.11 -58.02
CA LYS A 263 22.05 -14.95 -58.84
C LYS A 263 23.51 -14.99 -59.28
N THR A 264 24.40 -15.44 -58.40
CA THR A 264 25.84 -15.56 -58.74
C THR A 264 26.10 -16.65 -59.78
N GLU A 265 25.42 -17.79 -59.66
CA GLU A 265 25.52 -18.88 -60.64
C GLU A 265 24.94 -18.46 -62.01
N HIS A 266 23.81 -17.74 -62.02
CA HIS A 266 23.24 -17.21 -63.27
C HIS A 266 24.19 -16.23 -63.98
N LEU A 267 24.87 -15.35 -63.24
CA LEU A 267 25.85 -14.42 -63.81
C LEU A 267 27.07 -15.16 -64.38
N GLN A 268 27.60 -16.16 -63.67
CA GLN A 268 28.70 -16.98 -64.15
C GLN A 268 28.33 -17.76 -65.42
N ASN A 269 27.12 -18.32 -65.49
CA ASN A 269 26.61 -19.01 -66.67
C ASN A 269 26.46 -18.07 -67.87
N ARG A 270 26.01 -16.84 -67.64
CA ARG A 270 25.89 -15.82 -68.70
C ARG A 270 27.25 -15.42 -69.25
N ASP A 271 28.24 -15.21 -68.39
CA ASP A 271 29.61 -14.91 -68.80
C ASP A 271 30.24 -16.07 -69.59
N HIS A 272 29.98 -17.31 -69.18
CA HIS A 272 30.44 -18.48 -69.92
C HIS A 272 29.80 -18.56 -71.32
N ALA A 273 28.49 -18.32 -71.42
CA ALA A 273 27.77 -18.31 -72.70
C ALA A 273 28.33 -17.25 -73.67
N LEU A 274 28.59 -16.03 -73.19
CA LEU A 274 29.18 -14.97 -74.00
C LEU A 274 30.58 -15.32 -74.51
N ARG A 275 31.41 -15.97 -73.67
CA ARG A 275 32.75 -16.43 -74.09
C ARG A 275 32.67 -17.49 -75.20
N GLU A 276 31.69 -18.39 -75.14
CA GLU A 276 31.45 -19.40 -76.18
C GLU A 276 30.95 -18.78 -77.48
N GLU A 277 30.11 -17.76 -77.42
CA GLU A 277 29.63 -17.04 -78.61
C GLU A 277 30.77 -16.27 -79.30
N VAL A 278 31.66 -15.65 -78.53
CA VAL A 278 32.89 -15.03 -79.05
C VAL A 278 33.81 -16.08 -79.70
N ARG A 279 33.91 -17.29 -79.14
CA ARG A 279 34.68 -18.38 -79.75
C ARG A 279 34.07 -18.83 -81.08
N ARG A 280 32.74 -18.97 -81.15
CA ARG A 280 32.03 -19.38 -82.37
C ARG A 280 32.20 -18.37 -83.50
N THR A 281 31.98 -17.09 -83.20
CA THR A 281 32.17 -16.00 -84.18
C THR A 281 33.61 -15.92 -84.68
N LYS A 282 34.60 -16.10 -83.80
CA LYS A 282 36.02 -16.19 -84.20
C LYS A 282 36.31 -17.41 -85.09
N ALA A 283 35.70 -18.57 -84.80
CA ALA A 283 35.81 -19.76 -85.64
C ALA A 283 35.16 -19.58 -87.02
N ASP A 284 34.02 -18.91 -87.08
CA ASP A 284 33.33 -18.61 -88.34
C ASP A 284 34.08 -17.57 -89.19
N MET A 285 34.66 -16.56 -88.56
CA MET A 285 35.56 -15.62 -89.25
C MET A 285 36.77 -16.32 -89.86
N THR A 286 37.43 -17.22 -89.13
CA THR A 286 38.59 -17.98 -89.65
C THR A 286 38.21 -18.97 -90.75
N LYS A 287 36.99 -19.55 -90.71
CA LYS A 287 36.44 -20.34 -91.83
C LYS A 287 36.16 -19.47 -93.06
N CYS A 288 35.61 -18.28 -92.87
CA CYS A 288 35.34 -17.33 -93.96
C CYS A 288 36.64 -16.85 -94.63
N GLU A 289 37.69 -16.56 -93.84
CA GLU A 289 39.03 -16.25 -94.36
C GLU A 289 39.65 -17.42 -95.13
N ARG A 290 39.51 -18.66 -94.64
CA ARG A 290 39.97 -19.85 -95.38
C ARG A 290 39.21 -20.02 -96.70
N LYS A 291 37.89 -19.81 -96.73
CA LYS A 291 37.08 -19.88 -97.95
C LYS A 291 37.44 -18.79 -98.96
N LYS A 292 37.85 -17.61 -98.48
CA LYS A 292 38.37 -16.51 -99.30
C LYS A 292 39.74 -16.85 -99.93
N ARG A 293 40.60 -17.58 -99.20
CA ARG A 293 41.91 -18.06 -99.71
C ARG A 293 41.82 -19.27 -100.64
N THR A 294 40.79 -20.10 -100.54
CA THR A 294 40.59 -21.26 -101.45
C THR A 294 39.70 -20.94 -102.66
N GLY A 295 38.95 -19.83 -102.65
CA GLY A 295 38.14 -19.36 -103.78
C GLY A 295 38.89 -18.45 -104.77
N SER A 296 40.15 -18.09 -104.49
CA SER A 296 40.98 -17.21 -105.31
C SER A 296 42.09 -17.96 -106.08
N HIS A 297 41.87 -19.26 -106.35
CA HIS A 297 42.81 -20.12 -107.09
C HIS A 297 42.19 -20.85 -108.29
N GLY A 298 41.11 -20.31 -108.86
CA GLY A 298 40.45 -20.99 -109.98
C GLY A 298 39.57 -20.12 -110.86
N ILE A 299 39.99 -18.88 -111.18
CA ILE A 299 39.50 -18.13 -112.36
C ILE A 299 40.65 -17.25 -112.86
N VAL A 300 41.68 -17.88 -113.44
CA VAL A 300 42.63 -17.24 -114.35
C VAL A 300 42.76 -18.21 -115.51
N GLU A 301 41.83 -18.15 -116.45
CA GLU A 301 42.05 -18.46 -117.87
C GLU A 301 40.72 -18.30 -118.62
N ILE A 302 40.84 -17.77 -119.85
CA ILE A 302 39.79 -17.57 -120.84
C ILE A 302 38.93 -16.30 -120.62
N ILE A 303 39.32 -15.21 -121.29
CA ILE A 303 38.51 -14.49 -122.30
C ILE A 303 39.48 -13.59 -123.08
N GLY A 304 39.76 -13.99 -124.31
CA GLY A 304 40.42 -13.15 -125.31
C GLY A 304 39.38 -12.46 -126.18
N GLY A 305 39.63 -11.18 -126.47
CA GLY A 305 39.24 -10.55 -127.75
C GLY A 305 37.81 -10.04 -127.89
N ASN A 306 37.42 -9.00 -127.14
CA ASN A 306 36.37 -8.07 -127.61
C ASN A 306 36.54 -6.66 -126.96
N PRO A 307 36.96 -5.62 -127.71
CA PRO A 307 37.29 -4.30 -127.15
C PRO A 307 36.09 -3.48 -126.64
N ARG A 308 34.86 -4.01 -126.70
CA ARG A 308 33.68 -3.41 -126.05
C ARG A 308 33.32 -4.04 -124.68
N LEU A 309 33.77 -5.25 -124.37
CA LEU A 309 33.58 -5.88 -123.05
C LEU A 309 34.66 -5.50 -122.04
N SER A 310 35.83 -5.04 -122.51
CA SER A 310 36.94 -4.60 -121.65
C SER A 310 36.60 -3.33 -120.86
N ALA A 311 35.89 -2.38 -121.47
CA ALA A 311 35.54 -1.12 -120.81
C ALA A 311 34.43 -1.32 -119.76
N ASP A 312 33.45 -2.18 -120.02
CA ASP A 312 32.39 -2.51 -119.06
C ASP A 312 32.94 -3.34 -117.89
N LEU A 313 33.87 -4.28 -118.15
CA LEU A 313 34.53 -5.05 -117.09
C LEU A 313 35.49 -4.19 -116.27
N GLU A 314 36.25 -3.28 -116.89
CA GLU A 314 37.09 -2.31 -116.18
C GLU A 314 36.26 -1.33 -115.36
N ALA A 315 35.11 -0.87 -115.87
CA ALA A 315 34.17 -0.03 -115.13
C ALA A 315 33.53 -0.79 -113.96
N GLU A 316 33.21 -2.07 -114.12
CA GLU A 316 32.65 -2.92 -113.05
C GLU A 316 33.70 -3.28 -112.00
N VAL A 317 34.96 -3.50 -112.40
CA VAL A 317 36.10 -3.67 -111.49
C VAL A 317 36.40 -2.37 -110.74
N GLN A 318 36.40 -1.22 -111.42
CA GLN A 318 36.56 0.11 -110.80
C GLN A 318 35.41 0.41 -109.82
N ALA A 319 34.15 0.13 -110.20
CA ALA A 319 32.99 0.27 -109.33
C ALA A 319 33.05 -0.71 -108.13
N GLY A 320 33.53 -1.93 -108.36
CA GLY A 320 33.78 -2.93 -107.31
C GLY A 320 34.88 -2.50 -106.35
N LEU A 321 35.96 -1.90 -106.84
CA LEU A 321 37.06 -1.37 -106.04
C LEU A 321 36.61 -0.16 -105.21
N ALA A 322 35.87 0.77 -105.81
CA ALA A 322 35.29 1.91 -105.11
C ALA A 322 34.29 1.48 -104.04
N LYS A 323 33.46 0.46 -104.32
CA LYS A 323 32.54 -0.12 -103.34
C LYS A 323 33.26 -0.86 -102.21
N ALA A 324 34.37 -1.53 -102.51
CA ALA A 324 35.21 -2.18 -101.50
C ALA A 324 35.89 -1.15 -100.58
N GLN A 325 36.44 -0.07 -101.15
CA GLN A 325 36.97 1.07 -100.39
C GLN A 325 35.90 1.72 -99.53
N GLN A 326 34.71 1.97 -100.08
CA GLN A 326 33.57 2.52 -99.33
C GLN A 326 33.15 1.59 -98.16
N MET A 327 33.12 0.27 -98.38
CA MET A 327 32.81 -0.70 -97.33
C MET A 327 33.90 -0.76 -96.25
N GLU A 328 35.17 -0.61 -96.63
CA GLU A 328 36.31 -0.56 -95.71
C GLU A 328 36.30 0.72 -94.88
N GLU A 329 35.96 1.87 -95.47
CA GLU A 329 35.74 3.13 -94.76
C GLU A 329 34.55 3.04 -93.80
N GLN A 330 33.43 2.45 -94.24
CA GLN A 330 32.28 2.19 -93.37
C GLN A 330 32.61 1.23 -92.23
N HIS A 331 33.41 0.20 -92.49
CA HIS A 331 33.88 -0.72 -91.46
C HIS A 331 34.79 -0.01 -90.46
N GLY A 332 35.77 0.78 -90.93
CA GLY A 332 36.64 1.58 -90.07
C GLY A 332 35.89 2.66 -89.29
N ALA A 333 34.81 3.22 -89.84
CA ALA A 333 33.92 4.12 -89.10
C ALA A 333 33.14 3.39 -88.00
N LYS A 334 32.58 2.20 -88.30
CA LYS A 334 31.89 1.36 -87.32
C LYS A 334 32.83 0.86 -86.22
N GLU A 335 34.06 0.48 -86.56
CA GLU A 335 35.06 0.05 -85.59
C GLU A 335 35.44 1.19 -84.64
N ARG A 336 35.69 2.40 -85.17
CA ARG A 336 35.93 3.59 -84.34
C ARG A 336 34.75 3.91 -83.44
N HIS A 337 33.53 3.83 -83.96
CA HIS A 337 32.32 4.03 -83.16
C HIS A 337 32.18 2.98 -82.05
N LEU A 338 32.39 1.70 -82.35
CA LEU A 338 32.36 0.62 -81.35
C LEU A 338 33.42 0.81 -80.27
N ARG A 339 34.65 1.22 -80.64
CA ARG A 339 35.70 1.55 -79.65
C ARG A 339 35.27 2.68 -78.72
N LEU A 340 34.72 3.77 -79.26
CA LEU A 340 34.22 4.89 -78.46
C LEU A 340 33.08 4.46 -77.53
N VAL A 341 32.15 3.62 -78.00
CA VAL A 341 31.07 3.08 -77.16
C VAL A 341 31.63 2.20 -76.04
N ILE A 342 32.60 1.32 -76.33
CA ILE A 342 33.24 0.47 -75.32
C ILE A 342 34.00 1.33 -74.29
N GLU A 343 34.78 2.32 -74.74
CA GLU A 343 35.48 3.24 -73.85
C GLU A 343 34.50 4.02 -72.96
N HIS A 344 33.38 4.49 -73.52
CA HIS A 344 32.32 5.13 -72.76
C HIS A 344 31.73 4.20 -71.70
N GLU A 345 31.31 2.99 -72.07
CA GLU A 345 30.76 2.00 -71.12
C GLU A 345 31.75 1.61 -70.01
N VAL A 346 33.05 1.48 -70.34
CA VAL A 346 34.09 1.22 -69.34
C VAL A 346 34.24 2.39 -68.38
N THR A 347 34.20 3.64 -68.87
CA THR A 347 34.28 4.82 -68.00
C THR A 347 33.04 4.97 -67.13
N VAL A 348 31.85 4.73 -67.66
CA VAL A 348 30.59 4.72 -66.88
C VAL A 348 30.63 3.63 -65.82
N GLY A 349 31.07 2.41 -66.18
CA GLY A 349 31.24 1.30 -65.24
C GLY A 349 32.23 1.62 -64.11
N ARG A 350 33.33 2.31 -64.41
CA ARG A 350 34.30 2.75 -63.38
C ARG A 350 33.70 3.77 -62.43
N VAL A 351 32.99 4.77 -62.96
CA VAL A 351 32.31 5.79 -62.14
C VAL A 351 31.25 5.15 -61.23
N GLU A 352 30.48 4.19 -61.75
CA GLU A 352 29.48 3.49 -60.94
C GLU A 352 30.13 2.60 -59.87
N ALA A 353 31.25 1.94 -60.18
CA ALA A 353 32.00 1.16 -59.19
C ALA A 353 32.56 2.05 -58.06
N GLU A 354 33.12 3.21 -58.38
CA GLU A 354 33.56 4.20 -57.39
C GLU A 354 32.40 4.72 -56.54
N ARG A 355 31.23 4.98 -57.16
CA ARG A 355 30.00 5.37 -56.45
C ARG A 355 29.55 4.32 -55.45
N LEU A 356 29.52 3.04 -55.87
CA LEU A 356 29.16 1.92 -55.01
C LEU A 356 30.18 1.72 -53.88
N GLN A 357 31.48 1.89 -54.16
CA GLN A 357 32.53 1.80 -53.16
C GLN A 357 32.37 2.90 -52.09
N MET A 358 32.12 4.14 -52.50
CA MET A 358 31.83 5.25 -51.57
C MET A 358 30.56 5.00 -50.76
N SER A 359 29.51 4.48 -51.38
CA SER A 359 28.26 4.13 -50.69
C SER A 359 28.47 3.01 -49.67
N ASN A 360 29.27 1.99 -50.00
CA ASN A 360 29.60 0.90 -49.09
C ASN A 360 30.42 1.40 -47.89
N GLY A 361 31.38 2.30 -48.12
CA GLY A 361 32.13 2.98 -47.04
C GLY A 361 31.19 3.72 -46.07
N LYS A 362 30.24 4.50 -46.59
CA LYS A 362 29.23 5.19 -45.76
C LYS A 362 28.38 4.22 -44.93
N LEU A 363 27.96 3.10 -45.52
CA LEU A 363 27.18 2.09 -44.80
C LEU A 363 28.01 1.40 -43.70
N GLN A 364 29.30 1.15 -43.94
CA GLN A 364 30.20 0.60 -42.93
C GLN A 364 30.39 1.57 -41.76
N ASP A 365 30.54 2.86 -42.04
CA ASP A 365 30.65 3.90 -41.00
C ASP A 365 29.36 4.01 -40.18
N GLN A 366 28.20 3.96 -40.84
CA GLN A 366 26.89 3.93 -40.16
C GLN A 366 26.73 2.69 -39.29
N LEU A 367 27.14 1.52 -39.78
CA LEU A 367 27.08 0.27 -39.03
C LEU A 367 28.01 0.31 -37.81
N LYS A 368 29.22 0.86 -37.97
CA LYS A 368 30.17 1.08 -36.88
C LYS A 368 29.59 2.02 -35.82
N HIS A 369 29.04 3.15 -36.23
CA HIS A 369 28.40 4.10 -35.32
C HIS A 369 27.21 3.48 -34.57
N CYS A 370 26.38 2.69 -35.24
CA CYS A 370 25.27 1.97 -34.62
C CYS A 370 25.78 0.95 -33.58
N ASN A 371 26.84 0.19 -33.90
CA ASN A 371 27.46 -0.75 -32.96
C ASN A 371 28.07 -0.06 -31.74
N ASP A 372 28.72 1.09 -31.91
CA ASP A 372 29.28 1.85 -30.79
C ASP A 372 28.17 2.40 -29.88
N ASN A 373 27.07 2.89 -30.46
CA ASN A 373 25.89 3.29 -29.69
C ASN A 373 25.28 2.12 -28.90
N LEU A 374 25.13 0.94 -29.53
CA LEU A 374 24.66 -0.27 -28.85
C LEU A 374 25.59 -0.69 -27.71
N ARG A 375 26.91 -0.59 -27.88
CA ARG A 375 27.88 -0.86 -26.81
C ARG A 375 27.72 0.11 -25.64
N HIS A 376 27.51 1.39 -25.90
CA HIS A 376 27.23 2.37 -24.86
C HIS A 376 25.92 2.08 -24.11
N GLN A 377 24.86 1.71 -24.83
CA GLN A 377 23.59 1.31 -24.19
C GLN A 377 23.75 0.06 -23.31
N ILE A 378 24.49 -0.95 -23.78
CA ILE A 378 24.80 -2.15 -22.98
C ILE A 378 25.58 -1.79 -21.71
N HIS A 379 26.55 -0.88 -21.80
CA HIS A 379 27.30 -0.42 -20.63
C HIS A 379 26.39 0.30 -19.62
N SER A 380 25.57 1.23 -20.08
CA SER A 380 24.63 1.97 -19.24
C SER A 380 23.63 1.03 -18.55
N LEU A 381 23.13 0.01 -19.27
CA LEU A 381 22.26 -1.01 -18.67
C LEU A 381 22.98 -1.80 -17.58
N LYS A 382 24.24 -2.20 -17.79
CA LYS A 382 25.03 -2.90 -16.75
C LYS A 382 25.26 -2.06 -15.50
N GLU A 383 25.51 -0.76 -15.67
CA GLU A 383 25.63 0.17 -14.53
C GLU A 383 24.32 0.27 -13.77
N SER A 384 23.18 0.37 -14.47
CA SER A 384 21.86 0.39 -13.84
C SER A 384 21.52 -0.92 -13.11
N GLU A 385 21.94 -2.08 -13.64
CA GLU A 385 21.78 -3.37 -12.97
C GLU A 385 22.64 -3.48 -11.71
N SER A 386 23.87 -2.97 -11.74
CA SER A 386 24.75 -2.93 -10.58
C SER A 386 24.16 -2.03 -9.47
N ALA A 387 23.67 -0.84 -9.84
CA ALA A 387 22.98 0.05 -8.91
C ALA A 387 21.73 -0.60 -8.31
N ARG A 388 20.94 -1.29 -9.12
CA ARG A 388 19.76 -2.02 -8.65
C ARG A 388 20.13 -3.12 -7.65
N LYS A 389 21.18 -3.92 -7.92
CA LYS A 389 21.65 -4.95 -6.98
C LYS A 389 22.06 -4.35 -5.63
N LYS A 390 22.77 -3.23 -5.65
CA LYS A 390 23.13 -2.50 -4.42
C LYS A 390 21.88 -2.06 -3.63
N THR A 391 20.86 -1.53 -4.30
CA THR A 391 19.59 -1.17 -3.61
C THR A 391 18.84 -2.40 -3.09
N GLU A 392 18.90 -3.54 -3.78
CA GLU A 392 18.30 -4.79 -3.32
C GLU A 392 19.01 -5.33 -2.05
N GLU A 393 20.33 -5.17 -1.96
CA GLU A 393 21.12 -5.48 -0.76
C GLU A 393 20.77 -4.54 0.41
N GLU A 394 20.68 -3.23 0.18
CA GLU A 394 20.25 -2.25 1.19
C GLU A 394 18.83 -2.54 1.71
N ILE A 395 17.90 -2.91 0.82
CA ILE A 395 16.54 -3.32 1.21
C ILE A 395 16.58 -4.60 2.06
N ALA A 396 17.43 -5.57 1.72
CA ALA A 396 17.58 -6.79 2.50
C ALA A 396 18.13 -6.50 3.91
N GLU A 397 19.10 -5.62 4.03
CA GLU A 397 19.65 -5.19 5.32
C GLU A 397 18.59 -4.48 6.19
N LEU A 398 17.83 -3.56 5.59
CA LEU A 398 16.75 -2.85 6.30
C LEU A 398 15.66 -3.82 6.79
N LYS A 399 15.33 -4.86 6.02
CA LYS A 399 14.39 -5.90 6.46
C LYS A 399 14.90 -6.66 7.69
N VAL A 400 16.19 -6.98 7.74
CA VAL A 400 16.80 -7.64 8.91
C VAL A 400 16.76 -6.72 10.13
N ARG A 401 17.09 -5.43 9.97
CA ARG A 401 16.99 -4.45 11.06
C ARG A 401 15.56 -4.30 11.57
N LEU A 402 14.57 -4.22 10.67
CA LEU A 402 13.15 -4.16 11.04
C LEU A 402 12.71 -5.40 11.81
N ALA A 403 13.13 -6.59 11.40
CA ALA A 403 12.83 -7.83 12.13
C ALA A 403 13.44 -7.83 13.55
N SER A 404 14.66 -7.31 13.72
CA SER A 404 15.28 -7.14 15.03
C SER A 404 14.48 -6.19 15.92
N SER A 405 14.10 -5.02 15.41
CA SER A 405 13.30 -4.04 16.16
C SER A 405 11.90 -4.58 16.52
N LEU A 406 11.27 -5.37 15.64
CA LEU A 406 10.00 -6.04 15.97
C LEU A 406 10.16 -7.03 17.12
N SER A 407 11.25 -7.82 17.13
CA SER A 407 11.55 -8.71 18.25
C SER A 407 11.76 -7.95 19.57
N GLU A 408 12.41 -6.79 19.53
CA GLU A 408 12.57 -5.93 20.71
C GLU A 408 11.24 -5.41 21.24
N VAL A 409 10.33 -4.98 20.35
CA VAL A 409 8.98 -4.56 20.72
C VAL A 409 8.21 -5.70 21.37
N GLU A 410 8.28 -6.92 20.83
CA GLU A 410 7.65 -8.10 21.45
C GLU A 410 8.20 -8.38 22.85
N HIS A 411 9.51 -8.20 23.08
CA HIS A 411 10.10 -8.32 24.41
C HIS A 411 9.56 -7.26 25.37
N LEU A 412 9.46 -6.00 24.93
CA LEU A 412 8.90 -4.91 25.74
C LEU A 412 7.42 -5.13 26.08
N GLU A 413 6.63 -5.69 25.15
CA GLU A 413 5.24 -6.07 25.44
C GLU A 413 5.15 -7.16 26.50
N ARG A 414 6.02 -8.19 26.45
CA ARG A 414 6.10 -9.19 27.52
C ARG A 414 6.42 -8.54 28.86
N TYR A 415 7.43 -7.66 28.94
CA TYR A 415 7.76 -6.93 30.16
C TYR A 415 6.58 -6.09 30.68
N LYS A 416 5.85 -5.43 29.80
CA LYS A 416 4.65 -4.65 30.16
C LYS A 416 3.59 -5.55 30.80
N THR A 417 3.33 -6.74 30.24
CA THR A 417 2.36 -7.68 30.81
C THR A 417 2.79 -8.21 32.19
N GLU A 418 4.08 -8.47 32.39
CA GLU A 418 4.63 -8.85 33.70
C GLU A 418 4.49 -7.72 34.73
N LEU A 419 4.75 -6.47 34.32
CA LEU A 419 4.61 -5.30 35.19
C LEU A 419 3.16 -5.07 35.63
N ILE A 420 2.20 -5.26 34.72
CA ILE A 420 0.76 -5.24 35.05
C ILE A 420 0.41 -6.35 36.05
N SER A 421 0.95 -7.56 35.85
CA SER A 421 0.76 -8.69 36.78
C SER A 421 1.35 -8.41 38.16
N CYS A 422 2.56 -7.85 38.23
CA CYS A 422 3.19 -7.39 39.48
C CYS A 422 2.33 -6.35 40.18
N ARG A 423 1.83 -5.34 39.45
CA ARG A 423 0.96 -4.30 40.03
C ARG A 423 -0.33 -4.88 40.59
N GLY A 424 -0.92 -5.86 39.89
CA GLY A 424 -2.09 -6.60 40.39
C GLY A 424 -1.83 -7.31 41.71
N ARG A 425 -0.67 -7.98 41.85
CA ARG A 425 -0.25 -8.60 43.12
C ARG A 425 -0.03 -7.57 44.23
N THR A 426 0.60 -6.43 43.93
CA THR A 426 0.79 -5.36 44.92
C THR A 426 -0.54 -4.82 45.43
N LEU A 427 -1.50 -4.51 44.54
CA LEU A 427 -2.83 -4.03 44.93
C LEU A 427 -3.60 -5.07 45.77
N TYR A 428 -3.43 -6.35 45.48
CA TYR A 428 -4.01 -7.44 46.28
C TYR A 428 -3.43 -7.45 47.70
N LEU A 429 -2.09 -7.37 47.82
CA LEU A 429 -1.41 -7.33 49.12
C LEU A 429 -1.75 -6.07 49.92
N GLU A 430 -1.85 -4.90 49.27
CA GLU A 430 -2.29 -3.65 49.91
C GLU A 430 -3.67 -3.81 50.55
N ARG A 431 -4.62 -4.44 49.84
CA ARG A 431 -5.96 -4.73 50.38
C ARG A 431 -5.93 -5.72 51.55
N ASP A 432 -5.08 -6.74 51.48
CA ASP A 432 -4.93 -7.69 52.58
C ASP A 432 -4.31 -7.02 53.82
N VAL A 433 -3.36 -6.10 53.65
CA VAL A 433 -2.81 -5.28 54.74
C VAL A 433 -3.88 -4.38 55.35
N GLU A 434 -4.72 -3.73 54.53
CA GLU A 434 -5.87 -2.94 55.02
C GLU A 434 -6.83 -3.80 55.84
N ARG A 435 -7.16 -5.02 55.38
CA ARG A 435 -8.00 -5.96 56.13
C ARG A 435 -7.38 -6.33 57.48
N LEU A 436 -6.10 -6.71 57.50
CA LEU A 436 -5.40 -7.09 58.73
C LEU A 436 -5.28 -5.92 59.71
N ASN A 437 -5.07 -4.70 59.22
CA ASN A 437 -5.08 -3.50 60.06
C ASN A 437 -6.46 -3.25 60.67
N ALA A 438 -7.54 -3.40 59.90
CA ALA A 438 -8.89 -3.27 60.43
C ALA A 438 -9.21 -4.34 61.49
N GLU A 439 -8.76 -5.59 61.29
CA GLU A 439 -8.88 -6.66 62.29
C GLU A 439 -8.08 -6.33 63.57
N ALA A 440 -6.86 -5.81 63.43
CA ALA A 440 -6.05 -5.38 64.57
C ALA A 440 -6.70 -4.22 65.33
N ASP A 441 -7.36 -3.28 64.65
CA ASP A 441 -8.09 -2.18 65.28
C ASP A 441 -9.28 -2.67 66.10
N VAL A 442 -10.04 -3.64 65.57
CA VAL A 442 -11.12 -4.31 66.30
C VAL A 442 -10.56 -5.01 67.54
N GLN A 443 -9.44 -5.74 67.43
CA GLN A 443 -8.78 -6.38 68.57
C GLN A 443 -8.29 -5.38 69.62
N ARG A 444 -7.78 -4.21 69.21
CA ARG A 444 -7.41 -3.13 70.12
C ARG A 444 -8.63 -2.58 70.86
N GLY A 445 -9.76 -2.38 70.16
CA GLY A 445 -11.02 -1.94 70.77
C GLY A 445 -11.57 -2.96 71.78
N VAL A 446 -11.51 -4.26 71.45
CA VAL A 446 -11.88 -5.34 72.38
C VAL A 446 -10.97 -5.35 73.60
N SER A 447 -9.65 -5.25 73.41
CA SER A 447 -8.68 -5.20 74.51
C SER A 447 -8.91 -4.00 75.44
N GLN A 448 -9.15 -2.81 74.88
CA GLN A 448 -9.49 -1.61 75.66
C GLN A 448 -10.81 -1.78 76.45
N THR A 449 -11.81 -2.43 75.85
CA THR A 449 -13.08 -2.72 76.50
C THR A 449 -12.92 -3.74 77.63
N LEU A 450 -12.07 -4.76 77.44
CA LEU A 450 -11.76 -5.72 78.49
C LEU A 450 -10.96 -5.06 79.62
N GLU A 451 -10.02 -4.19 79.30
CA GLU A 451 -9.23 -3.45 80.30
C GLU A 451 -10.12 -2.50 81.12
N SER A 452 -11.08 -1.81 80.49
CA SER A 452 -12.03 -0.95 81.21
C SER A 452 -12.97 -1.77 82.11
N LYS A 453 -13.44 -2.93 81.64
CA LYS A 453 -14.21 -3.87 82.47
C LYS A 453 -13.40 -4.44 83.62
N LEU A 454 -12.11 -4.76 83.42
CA LEU A 454 -11.21 -5.21 84.48
C LEU A 454 -11.06 -4.13 85.56
N LYS A 455 -10.77 -2.89 85.16
CA LYS A 455 -10.73 -1.74 86.09
C LYS A 455 -12.05 -1.54 86.82
N GLN A 456 -13.19 -1.74 86.13
CA GLN A 456 -14.51 -1.67 86.75
C GLN A 456 -14.72 -2.79 87.77
N VAL A 457 -14.33 -4.03 87.46
CA VAL A 457 -14.42 -5.17 88.39
C VAL A 457 -13.47 -4.96 89.57
N ASP A 458 -12.25 -4.47 89.36
CA ASP A 458 -11.31 -4.15 90.43
C ASP A 458 -11.86 -3.04 91.34
N ALA A 459 -12.47 -2.00 90.75
CA ALA A 459 -13.17 -0.96 91.51
C ALA A 459 -14.37 -1.52 92.28
N GLN A 460 -15.15 -2.43 91.67
CA GLN A 460 -16.26 -3.13 92.33
C GLN A 460 -15.78 -4.07 93.45
N LEU A 461 -14.63 -4.72 93.29
CA LEU A 461 -14.02 -5.57 94.31
C LEU A 461 -13.46 -4.73 95.45
N ALA A 462 -12.76 -3.63 95.16
CA ALA A 462 -12.29 -2.68 96.17
C ALA A 462 -13.47 -2.03 96.92
N GLN A 463 -14.54 -1.69 96.19
CA GLN A 463 -15.78 -1.18 96.77
C GLN A 463 -16.52 -2.25 97.56
N SER A 464 -16.57 -3.51 97.11
CA SER A 464 -17.18 -4.63 97.84
C SER A 464 -16.40 -4.99 99.08
N LYS A 465 -15.06 -4.90 99.04
CA LYS A 465 -14.19 -5.05 100.21
C LYS A 465 -14.41 -3.92 101.21
N LYS A 466 -14.44 -2.67 100.75
CA LYS A 466 -14.80 -1.51 101.57
C LYS A 466 -16.23 -1.59 102.09
N ASN A 467 -17.15 -2.15 101.32
CA ASN A 467 -18.53 -2.40 101.72
C ASN A 467 -18.65 -3.60 102.66
N LEU A 468 -17.75 -4.58 102.60
CA LEU A 468 -17.68 -5.68 103.57
C LEU A 468 -17.24 -5.10 104.91
N ASP A 469 -16.16 -4.32 104.93
CA ASP A 469 -15.67 -3.57 106.10
C ASP A 469 -16.73 -2.58 106.61
N LEU A 470 -17.41 -1.88 105.69
CA LEU A 470 -18.53 -1.00 106.01
C LEU A 470 -19.83 -1.75 106.29
N SER A 471 -20.00 -3.04 105.99
CA SER A 471 -21.18 -3.85 106.32
C SER A 471 -21.00 -4.59 107.63
N GLU A 472 -19.76 -4.87 108.03
CA GLU A 472 -19.42 -5.07 109.44
C GLU A 472 -19.71 -3.79 110.25
N SER A 473 -19.50 -2.60 109.66
CA SER A 473 -19.90 -1.31 110.25
C SER A 473 -21.40 -0.96 110.07
N ARG A 474 -22.06 -1.40 108.99
CA ARG A 474 -23.45 -1.09 108.61
C ARG A 474 -24.43 -2.19 108.99
N TYR A 475 -24.03 -3.37 109.43
CA TYR A 475 -24.87 -4.16 110.35
C TYR A 475 -25.24 -3.31 111.58
N ARG A 476 -24.44 -2.28 111.90
CA ARG A 476 -24.74 -1.26 112.92
C ARG A 476 -25.51 -0.02 112.41
N MET A 477 -25.73 0.16 111.10
CA MET A 477 -26.38 1.37 110.53
C MET A 477 -27.49 1.13 109.48
N LEU A 478 -27.56 -0.04 108.84
CA LEU A 478 -28.70 -0.58 108.06
C LEU A 478 -29.86 -1.01 108.99
N LYS A 479 -30.08 -0.19 110.01
CA LYS A 479 -31.34 0.02 110.69
C LYS A 479 -32.04 1.31 110.19
N MET A 480 -31.39 2.19 109.40
CA MET A 480 -31.93 3.55 109.17
C MET A 480 -32.12 4.10 107.73
N GLU A 481 -31.61 3.52 106.63
CA GLU A 481 -31.62 4.31 105.38
C GLU A 481 -31.81 3.51 104.08
N ALA A 482 -32.98 2.89 103.95
CA ALA A 482 -33.45 2.22 102.73
C ALA A 482 -34.10 3.16 101.69
N ASP A 483 -34.04 4.50 101.86
CA ASP A 483 -35.11 5.36 101.33
C ASP A 483 -34.75 6.41 100.24
N ARG A 484 -33.60 6.38 99.53
CA ARG A 484 -33.23 7.59 98.73
C ARG A 484 -32.48 7.55 97.38
N ARG A 485 -32.39 6.45 96.60
CA ARG A 485 -31.59 6.48 95.33
C ARG A 485 -32.22 5.82 94.10
N CYS A 486 -33.18 6.49 93.44
CA CYS A 486 -33.72 6.03 92.14
C CYS A 486 -33.65 7.05 90.97
N ASP A 487 -33.29 8.33 91.15
CA ASP A 487 -33.54 9.36 90.12
C ASP A 487 -32.33 9.87 89.29
N VAL A 488 -31.09 9.48 89.57
CA VAL A 488 -29.90 10.08 88.91
C VAL A 488 -29.45 9.33 87.64
N ASP A 489 -29.72 8.03 87.54
CA ASP A 489 -29.24 7.18 86.42
C ASP A 489 -30.06 7.34 85.13
N ALA A 490 -31.25 7.94 85.19
CA ALA A 490 -32.11 8.15 84.01
C ALA A 490 -31.63 9.29 83.10
N ARG A 491 -31.03 10.35 83.66
CA ARG A 491 -30.63 11.55 82.91
C ARG A 491 -29.32 11.40 82.12
N LEU A 492 -28.45 10.46 82.53
CA LEU A 492 -27.17 10.23 81.85
C LEU A 492 -27.36 9.44 80.53
N ARG A 493 -28.32 8.51 80.50
CA ARG A 493 -28.60 7.66 79.33
C ARG A 493 -29.23 8.42 78.15
N GLU A 494 -29.92 9.53 78.40
CA GLU A 494 -30.55 10.33 77.33
C GLU A 494 -29.55 11.23 76.57
N SER A 495 -28.48 11.69 77.23
CA SER A 495 -27.46 12.54 76.62
C SER A 495 -26.54 11.76 75.67
N GLU A 496 -26.21 10.51 76.01
CA GLU A 496 -25.37 9.63 75.17
C GLU A 496 -26.08 9.20 73.88
N MET A 497 -27.40 8.97 73.95
CA MET A 497 -28.21 8.65 72.77
C MET A 497 -28.19 9.78 71.73
N LYS A 498 -28.32 11.05 72.17
CA LYS A 498 -28.34 12.22 71.26
C LYS A 498 -27.00 12.47 70.58
N ARG A 499 -25.86 12.21 71.24
CA ARG A 499 -24.52 12.35 70.63
C ARG A 499 -24.26 11.27 69.57
N GLY A 500 -24.69 10.03 69.85
CA GLY A 500 -24.54 8.92 68.90
C GLY A 500 -25.43 9.03 67.65
N GLU A 501 -26.54 9.76 67.72
CA GLU A 501 -27.38 10.06 66.55
C GLU A 501 -26.77 11.13 65.64
N ALA A 502 -26.20 12.20 66.21
CA ALA A 502 -25.54 13.25 65.43
C ALA A 502 -24.30 12.74 64.67
N GLU A 503 -23.51 11.87 65.30
CA GLU A 503 -22.33 11.26 64.67
C GLU A 503 -22.71 10.31 63.52
N ARG A 504 -23.77 9.51 63.70
CA ARG A 504 -24.32 8.66 62.63
C ARG A 504 -24.85 9.48 61.45
N ALA A 505 -25.48 10.63 61.71
CA ALA A 505 -25.98 11.52 60.67
C ALA A 505 -24.85 12.14 59.82
N LEU A 506 -23.77 12.64 60.45
CA LEU A 506 -22.62 13.18 59.73
C LEU A 506 -21.88 12.11 58.91
N ALA A 507 -21.70 10.91 59.47
CA ALA A 507 -21.08 9.80 58.75
C ALA A 507 -21.90 9.33 57.54
N ALA A 508 -23.24 9.36 57.63
CA ALA A 508 -24.12 9.05 56.51
C ALA A 508 -23.99 10.08 55.38
N LEU A 509 -23.96 11.38 55.71
CA LEU A 509 -23.86 12.48 54.75
C LEU A 509 -22.50 12.47 54.02
N GLN A 510 -21.40 12.17 54.75
CA GLN A 510 -20.07 12.01 54.14
C GLN A 510 -20.00 10.79 53.21
N LYS A 511 -20.62 9.66 53.58
CA LYS A 511 -20.69 8.47 52.72
C LYS A 511 -21.48 8.74 51.45
N GLU A 512 -22.58 9.49 51.52
CA GLU A 512 -23.38 9.85 50.36
C GLU A 512 -22.60 10.76 49.39
N TYR A 513 -21.88 11.77 49.91
CA TYR A 513 -21.01 12.62 49.11
C TYR A 513 -19.90 11.82 48.39
N GLN A 514 -19.25 10.90 49.10
CA GLN A 514 -18.24 10.02 48.50
C GLN A 514 -18.83 9.06 47.46
N ALA A 515 -20.05 8.57 47.67
CA ALA A 515 -20.74 7.71 46.71
C ALA A 515 -21.10 8.48 45.42
N GLN A 516 -21.58 9.72 45.54
CA GLN A 516 -21.86 10.58 44.39
C GLN A 516 -20.58 10.94 43.61
N ALA A 517 -19.49 11.31 44.31
CA ALA A 517 -18.21 11.59 43.66
C ALA A 517 -17.65 10.36 42.91
N LYS A 518 -17.71 9.17 43.52
CA LYS A 518 -17.32 7.91 42.86
C LYS A 518 -18.20 7.56 41.66
N LYS A 519 -19.50 7.86 41.72
CA LYS A 519 -20.42 7.64 40.60
C LYS A 519 -20.07 8.54 39.40
N GLY A 520 -19.83 9.83 39.65
CA GLY A 520 -19.40 10.77 38.61
C GLY A 520 -18.07 10.36 37.96
N GLN A 521 -17.09 9.91 38.76
CA GLN A 521 -15.81 9.45 38.23
C GLN A 521 -15.96 8.17 37.37
N ARG A 522 -16.77 7.20 37.82
CA ARG A 522 -17.05 5.99 37.03
C ARG A 522 -17.76 6.30 35.70
N GLU A 523 -18.67 7.26 35.69
CA GLU A 523 -19.37 7.67 34.47
C GLU A 523 -18.41 8.36 33.49
N GLN A 524 -17.48 9.19 33.99
CA GLN A 524 -16.41 9.79 33.17
C GLN A 524 -15.44 8.72 32.64
N ASP A 525 -14.98 7.80 33.48
CA ASP A 525 -14.07 6.72 33.08
C ASP A 525 -14.72 5.81 32.02
N VAL A 526 -16.00 5.46 32.21
CA VAL A 526 -16.77 4.68 31.22
C VAL A 526 -16.95 5.47 29.92
N GLY A 527 -17.14 6.79 29.99
CA GLY A 527 -17.18 7.66 28.81
C GLY A 527 -15.86 7.66 28.04
N GLN A 528 -14.74 7.90 28.73
CA GLN A 528 -13.40 7.91 28.13
C GLN A 528 -13.04 6.57 27.48
N VAL A 529 -13.34 5.45 28.15
CA VAL A 529 -13.09 4.11 27.60
C VAL A 529 -13.95 3.86 26.36
N LYS A 530 -15.23 4.27 26.37
CA LYS A 530 -16.11 4.13 25.19
C LYS A 530 -15.63 4.98 24.01
N ASP A 531 -15.21 6.21 24.26
CA ASP A 531 -14.70 7.10 23.21
C ASP A 531 -13.39 6.58 22.62
N LEU A 532 -12.49 6.05 23.45
CA LEU A 532 -11.23 5.44 23.01
C LEU A 532 -11.47 4.16 22.18
N LEU A 533 -12.40 3.30 22.61
CA LEU A 533 -12.80 2.12 21.83
C LEU A 533 -13.44 2.50 20.50
N ARG A 534 -14.30 3.52 20.50
CA ARG A 534 -14.92 4.07 19.28
C ARG A 534 -13.87 4.63 18.33
N GLN A 535 -12.87 5.34 18.84
CA GLN A 535 -11.76 5.88 18.04
C GLN A 535 -10.91 4.76 17.42
N GLN A 536 -10.60 3.71 18.18
CA GLN A 536 -9.87 2.55 17.66
C GLN A 536 -10.65 1.81 16.57
N GLU A 537 -11.94 1.58 16.77
CA GLU A 537 -12.79 0.91 15.78
C GLU A 537 -12.94 1.76 14.51
N TRP A 538 -13.06 3.08 14.66
CA TRP A 538 -13.05 4.01 13.55
C TRP A 538 -11.73 3.95 12.77
N GLN A 539 -10.57 3.95 13.46
CA GLN A 539 -9.27 3.85 12.78
C GLN A 539 -9.17 2.56 11.96
N ARG A 540 -9.56 1.42 12.55
CA ARG A 540 -9.58 0.12 11.83
C ARG A 540 -10.50 0.17 10.62
N SER A 541 -11.69 0.74 10.78
CA SER A 541 -12.67 0.86 9.70
C SER A 541 -12.20 1.81 8.60
N THR A 542 -11.55 2.92 8.95
CA THR A 542 -10.92 3.87 8.02
C THR A 542 -9.82 3.18 7.22
N THR A 543 -8.89 2.48 7.87
CA THR A 543 -7.82 1.74 7.18
C THR A 543 -8.39 0.68 6.24
N LYS A 544 -9.44 -0.04 6.66
CA LYS A 544 -10.11 -1.04 5.82
C LYS A 544 -10.78 -0.40 4.60
N GLU A 545 -11.44 0.73 4.78
CA GLU A 545 -12.10 1.46 3.69
C GLU A 545 -11.08 2.08 2.73
N GLU A 546 -9.98 2.64 3.24
CA GLU A 546 -8.86 3.11 2.41
C GLU A 546 -8.25 1.97 1.60
N ALA A 547 -8.04 0.81 2.21
CA ALA A 547 -7.55 -0.38 1.51
C ALA A 547 -8.53 -0.82 0.41
N ARG A 548 -9.84 -0.80 0.67
CA ARG A 548 -10.88 -1.07 -0.35
C ARG A 548 -10.77 -0.09 -1.51
N CYS A 549 -10.63 1.20 -1.22
CA CYS A 549 -10.47 2.25 -2.24
C CYS A 549 -9.18 2.05 -3.06
N ARG A 550 -8.06 1.70 -2.40
CA ARG A 550 -6.79 1.36 -3.07
C ARG A 550 -6.95 0.17 -4.01
N VAL A 551 -7.61 -0.90 -3.59
CA VAL A 551 -7.83 -2.10 -4.43
C VAL A 551 -8.70 -1.78 -5.65
N ARG A 552 -9.76 -0.97 -5.47
CA ARG A 552 -10.59 -0.49 -6.58
C ARG A 552 -9.75 0.30 -7.60
N ASP A 553 -8.99 1.26 -7.10
CA ASP A 553 -8.24 2.21 -7.93
C ASP A 553 -6.91 1.62 -8.46
N ALA A 554 -6.39 0.52 -7.90
CA ALA A 554 -5.15 -0.12 -8.34
C ALA A 554 -5.14 -0.50 -9.83
N LYS A 555 -6.30 -0.86 -10.39
CA LYS A 555 -6.45 -1.15 -11.82
C LYS A 555 -6.21 0.08 -12.69
N LEU A 556 -6.43 1.27 -12.15
CA LEU A 556 -6.26 2.57 -12.82
C LEU A 556 -4.83 3.10 -12.64
N VAL A 557 -4.21 2.86 -11.47
CA VAL A 557 -2.85 3.33 -11.12
C VAL A 557 -1.74 2.63 -11.91
N SER A 558 -1.95 1.41 -12.39
CA SER A 558 -0.95 0.69 -13.20
C SER A 558 -0.61 1.39 -14.53
N ARG A 559 -1.33 2.45 -14.89
CA ARG A 559 -1.18 3.19 -16.15
C ARG A 559 -0.81 4.63 -15.85
N VAL A 560 -0.14 5.29 -16.80
CA VAL A 560 0.15 6.73 -16.73
C VAL A 560 -1.17 7.49 -16.60
N TRP A 561 -1.32 8.19 -15.47
CA TRP A 561 -2.53 8.95 -15.15
C TRP A 561 -2.82 9.99 -16.24
N ASN A 562 -4.05 10.00 -16.76
CA ASN A 562 -4.46 10.87 -17.86
C ASN A 562 -5.95 11.23 -17.74
N GLU A 563 -6.40 12.19 -18.55
CA GLU A 563 -7.79 12.69 -18.52
C GLU A 563 -8.84 11.57 -18.64
N GLY A 564 -8.58 10.56 -19.48
CA GLY A 564 -9.51 9.44 -19.67
C GLY A 564 -9.67 8.61 -18.40
N LEU A 565 -8.55 8.27 -17.74
CA LEU A 565 -8.55 7.51 -16.48
C LEU A 565 -9.20 8.29 -15.34
N ALA A 566 -9.00 9.61 -15.28
CA ALA A 566 -9.66 10.47 -14.30
C ALA A 566 -11.19 10.46 -14.46
N ILE A 567 -11.67 10.56 -15.71
CA ILE A 567 -13.11 10.50 -16.03
C ILE A 567 -13.69 9.13 -15.72
N ASP A 568 -12.99 8.06 -16.09
CA ASP A 568 -13.43 6.68 -15.84
C ASP A 568 -13.50 6.38 -14.34
N ARG A 569 -12.48 6.84 -13.58
CA ARG A 569 -12.52 6.79 -12.12
C ARG A 569 -13.72 7.53 -11.57
N PHE A 570 -13.91 8.79 -11.97
CA PHE A 570 -15.00 9.62 -11.47
C PHE A 570 -16.35 8.91 -11.64
N LYS A 571 -16.63 8.35 -12.82
CA LYS A 571 -17.86 7.59 -13.09
C LYS A 571 -18.01 6.38 -12.17
N ALA A 572 -16.96 5.56 -12.05
CA ALA A 572 -16.98 4.37 -11.20
C ALA A 572 -17.19 4.71 -9.72
N VAL A 573 -16.47 5.71 -9.21
CA VAL A 573 -16.59 6.16 -7.81
C VAL A 573 -17.94 6.84 -7.58
N LEU A 574 -18.48 7.57 -8.55
CA LEU A 574 -19.81 8.19 -8.45
C LEU A 574 -20.90 7.13 -8.29
N ASP A 575 -20.86 6.06 -9.09
CA ASP A 575 -21.79 4.94 -8.99
C ASP A 575 -21.70 4.21 -7.65
N GLU A 576 -20.48 4.02 -7.12
CA GLU A 576 -20.28 3.43 -5.79
C GLU A 576 -20.78 4.35 -4.67
N PHE A 577 -20.46 5.64 -4.75
CA PHE A 577 -20.77 6.63 -3.72
C PHE A 577 -22.28 6.88 -3.57
N GLU A 578 -23.02 6.83 -4.67
CA GLU A 578 -24.50 6.89 -4.64
C GLU A 578 -25.12 5.69 -3.92
N LYS A 579 -24.49 4.51 -4.00
CA LYS A 579 -24.97 3.26 -3.39
C LYS A 579 -24.45 3.04 -1.97
N ALA A 580 -23.31 3.63 -1.61
CA ALA A 580 -22.64 3.41 -0.34
C ALA A 580 -23.48 3.86 0.86
N LYS A 581 -23.43 3.12 1.97
CA LYS A 581 -23.99 3.55 3.26
C LYS A 581 -22.84 3.87 4.19
N CYS A 582 -22.46 5.15 4.27
CA CYS A 582 -21.44 5.58 5.22
C CYS A 582 -21.95 5.34 6.65
N SER A 583 -21.16 4.64 7.44
CA SER A 583 -21.44 4.31 8.83
C SER A 583 -20.13 4.29 9.62
N GLU A 584 -20.15 4.06 10.94
CA GLU A 584 -18.90 3.99 11.71
C GLU A 584 -18.00 2.82 11.29
N SER A 585 -18.59 1.71 10.80
CA SER A 585 -17.86 0.56 10.26
C SER A 585 -17.40 0.73 8.82
N GLN A 586 -17.91 1.76 8.13
CA GLN A 586 -17.50 2.17 6.79
C GLN A 586 -17.45 3.70 6.73
N PRO A 587 -16.45 4.32 7.38
CA PRO A 587 -16.38 5.76 7.49
C PRO A 587 -16.10 6.40 6.12
N LEU A 588 -16.55 7.63 5.94
CA LEU A 588 -16.26 8.40 4.75
C LEU A 588 -14.76 8.72 4.68
N THR A 589 -14.08 8.25 3.64
CA THR A 589 -12.68 8.59 3.35
C THR A 589 -12.58 9.52 2.15
N SER A 590 -11.51 10.32 2.06
CA SER A 590 -11.29 11.23 0.92
C SER A 590 -11.27 10.48 -0.42
N ALA A 591 -10.68 9.29 -0.46
CA ALA A 591 -10.60 8.45 -1.65
C ALA A 591 -11.95 7.83 -2.09
N ALA A 592 -12.92 7.75 -1.18
CA ALA A 592 -14.27 7.25 -1.48
C ALA A 592 -15.14 8.29 -2.19
N ILE A 593 -14.79 9.57 -2.14
CA ILE A 593 -15.55 10.66 -2.75
C ILE A 593 -15.16 10.79 -4.24
N PRO A 594 -16.13 10.93 -5.16
CA PRO A 594 -15.87 11.06 -6.60
C PRO A 594 -15.41 12.47 -6.95
N TRP A 595 -14.22 12.89 -6.53
CA TRP A 595 -13.70 14.22 -6.84
C TRP A 595 -13.57 14.45 -8.36
N PRO A 596 -14.20 15.49 -8.93
CA PRO A 596 -14.15 15.80 -10.36
C PRO A 596 -12.87 16.59 -10.68
N VAL A 597 -11.72 15.92 -10.66
CA VAL A 597 -10.39 16.53 -10.85
C VAL A 597 -9.54 15.68 -11.78
N LEU A 598 -8.60 16.31 -12.51
CA LEU A 598 -7.67 15.61 -13.40
C LEU A 598 -6.41 15.11 -12.70
N THR A 599 -6.15 15.57 -11.48
CA THR A 599 -5.00 15.17 -10.65
C THR A 599 -5.17 13.73 -10.14
N ASP A 600 -4.06 13.05 -9.87
CA ASP A 600 -4.06 11.71 -9.28
C ASP A 600 -4.77 11.74 -7.90
N PRO A 601 -5.81 10.92 -7.68
CA PRO A 601 -6.53 10.85 -6.40
C PRO A 601 -5.64 10.46 -5.21
N PHE A 602 -4.48 9.82 -5.42
CA PHE A 602 -3.60 9.39 -4.33
C PHE A 602 -2.67 10.49 -3.81
N SER A 603 -2.43 11.53 -4.61
CA SER A 603 -1.60 12.67 -4.22
C SER A 603 -2.44 13.86 -3.75
N LEU A 604 -3.76 13.80 -3.90
CA LEU A 604 -4.65 14.95 -3.74
C LEU A 604 -5.26 15.00 -2.34
N ALA A 605 -4.90 16.02 -1.56
CA ALA A 605 -5.62 16.33 -0.32
C ALA A 605 -6.92 17.10 -0.64
N PRO A 606 -8.02 16.88 0.09
CA PRO A 606 -9.27 17.61 -0.17
C PRO A 606 -9.12 19.13 -0.15
N GLN A 607 -8.24 19.67 0.69
CA GLN A 607 -7.94 21.10 0.80
C GLN A 607 -7.32 21.69 -0.47
N GLU A 608 -6.60 20.89 -1.25
CA GLU A 608 -5.87 21.32 -2.45
C GLU A 608 -6.77 21.41 -3.69
N ILE A 609 -8.02 20.96 -3.58
CA ILE A 609 -8.97 21.00 -4.69
C ILE A 609 -9.43 22.43 -4.89
N GLU A 610 -8.97 23.03 -5.99
CA GLU A 610 -9.38 24.37 -6.39
C GLU A 610 -10.49 24.35 -7.43
N TRP A 611 -11.20 25.48 -7.51
CA TRP A 611 -12.30 25.66 -8.46
C TRP A 611 -11.85 25.41 -9.90
N ALA A 612 -10.67 25.92 -10.26
CA ALA A 612 -10.10 25.77 -11.60
C ALA A 612 -9.84 24.30 -11.99
N ASP A 613 -9.56 23.43 -11.03
CA ASP A 613 -9.32 22.00 -11.32
C ASP A 613 -10.61 21.27 -11.65
N VAL A 614 -11.71 21.66 -11.01
CA VAL A 614 -13.05 21.18 -11.34
C VAL A 614 -13.46 21.64 -12.73
N GLU A 615 -13.23 22.91 -13.08
CA GLU A 615 -13.53 23.42 -14.42
C GLU A 615 -12.72 22.71 -15.52
N LYS A 616 -11.42 22.49 -15.30
CA LYS A 616 -10.58 21.72 -16.22
C LYS A 616 -11.09 20.30 -16.42
N PHE A 617 -11.50 19.64 -15.33
CA PHE A 617 -12.10 18.31 -15.39
C PHE A 617 -13.41 18.31 -16.18
N LEU A 618 -14.30 19.27 -15.93
CA LEU A 618 -15.59 19.39 -16.64
C LEU A 618 -15.38 19.66 -18.14
N ALA A 619 -14.42 20.51 -18.51
CA ALA A 619 -14.05 20.74 -19.91
C ALA A 619 -13.48 19.47 -20.58
N ALA A 620 -12.64 18.71 -19.88
CA ALA A 620 -12.15 17.41 -20.38
C ALA A 620 -13.29 16.39 -20.53
N LEU A 621 -14.21 16.36 -19.56
CA LEU A 621 -15.38 15.49 -19.56
C LEU A 621 -16.31 15.79 -20.75
N GLN A 622 -16.57 17.07 -21.03
CA GLN A 622 -17.36 17.51 -22.17
C GLN A 622 -16.72 17.09 -23.50
N ARG A 623 -15.42 17.38 -23.67
CA ARG A 623 -14.66 16.99 -24.87
C ARG A 623 -14.66 15.48 -25.11
N ARG A 624 -14.46 14.68 -24.05
CA ARG A 624 -14.36 13.21 -24.14
C ARG A 624 -15.71 12.52 -24.35
N THR A 625 -16.79 13.07 -23.79
CA THR A 625 -18.11 12.44 -23.89
C THR A 625 -18.68 12.60 -25.30
N GLY A 626 -18.42 13.72 -25.98
CA GLY A 626 -18.87 14.00 -27.36
C GLY A 626 -20.39 14.20 -27.52
N ASN A 627 -21.19 13.67 -26.60
CA ASN A 627 -22.64 13.79 -26.55
C ASN A 627 -23.08 14.74 -25.44
N ALA A 628 -23.67 15.87 -25.82
CA ALA A 628 -24.17 16.90 -24.90
C ALA A 628 -25.24 16.38 -23.92
N GLN A 629 -26.07 15.40 -24.32
CA GLN A 629 -27.07 14.80 -23.43
C GLN A 629 -26.44 13.93 -22.35
N ALA A 630 -25.48 13.08 -22.72
CA ALA A 630 -24.78 12.22 -21.78
C ALA A 630 -23.95 13.06 -20.77
N PHE A 631 -23.33 14.14 -21.24
CA PHE A 631 -22.66 15.12 -20.38
C PHE A 631 -23.62 15.75 -19.37
N ARG A 632 -24.78 16.26 -19.83
CA ARG A 632 -25.80 16.86 -18.95
C ARG A 632 -26.36 15.86 -17.92
N GLN A 633 -26.57 14.61 -18.30
CA GLN A 633 -27.02 13.56 -17.39
C GLN A 633 -25.99 13.29 -16.27
N LEU A 634 -24.71 13.18 -16.63
CA LEU A 634 -23.64 12.96 -15.67
C LEU A 634 -23.45 14.18 -14.75
N LEU A 635 -23.54 15.39 -15.30
CA LEU A 635 -23.45 16.64 -14.53
C LEU A 635 -24.61 16.77 -13.53
N GLY A 636 -25.84 16.46 -13.95
CA GLY A 636 -27.00 16.46 -13.06
C GLY A 636 -26.91 15.40 -11.95
N ARG A 637 -26.27 14.25 -12.20
CA ARG A 637 -25.95 13.27 -11.15
C ARG A 637 -24.92 13.83 -10.17
N ALA A 638 -23.83 14.38 -10.68
CA ALA A 638 -22.77 14.99 -9.87
C ALA A 638 -23.32 16.13 -8.99
N GLN A 639 -24.14 17.02 -9.57
CA GLN A 639 -24.81 18.12 -8.87
C GLN A 639 -25.63 17.61 -7.68
N ARG A 640 -26.45 16.57 -7.89
CA ARG A 640 -27.21 15.95 -6.80
C ARG A 640 -26.29 15.33 -5.75
N VAL A 641 -25.20 14.68 -6.15
CA VAL A 641 -24.27 14.02 -5.23
C VAL A 641 -23.52 15.03 -4.37
N PHE A 642 -23.06 16.15 -4.94
CA PHE A 642 -22.33 17.21 -4.24
C PHE A 642 -23.24 18.28 -3.64
N HIS A 643 -24.55 18.06 -3.55
CA HIS A 643 -25.45 19.01 -2.89
C HIS A 643 -25.20 19.02 -1.37
N PRO A 644 -25.00 20.19 -0.74
CA PRO A 644 -24.71 20.28 0.70
C PRO A 644 -25.79 19.59 1.55
N ASP A 645 -27.07 19.80 1.21
CA ASP A 645 -28.18 19.17 1.93
C ASP A 645 -28.21 17.64 1.76
N ARG A 646 -27.73 17.11 0.64
CA ARG A 646 -27.65 15.65 0.46
C ARG A 646 -26.56 15.05 1.34
N TRP A 647 -25.44 15.73 1.51
CA TRP A 647 -24.38 15.30 2.43
C TRP A 647 -24.84 15.33 3.88
N ARG A 648 -25.55 16.40 4.28
CA ARG A 648 -26.12 16.57 5.62
C ARG A 648 -27.19 15.53 5.93
N SER A 649 -28.15 15.33 5.02
CA SER A 649 -29.25 14.36 5.19
C SER A 649 -28.75 12.91 5.23
N ARG A 650 -27.70 12.56 4.46
CA ARG A 650 -27.06 11.24 4.53
C ARG A 650 -26.12 11.09 5.74
N GLY A 651 -25.86 12.16 6.49
CA GLY A 651 -24.95 12.14 7.64
C GLY A 651 -23.51 11.74 7.29
N LEU A 652 -23.06 11.98 6.05
CA LEU A 652 -21.76 11.49 5.55
C LEU A 652 -20.61 12.00 6.42
N LEU A 653 -20.63 13.30 6.75
CA LEU A 653 -19.63 13.98 7.57
C LEU A 653 -19.64 13.54 9.04
N LYS A 654 -20.75 12.97 9.54
CA LYS A 654 -20.83 12.46 10.93
C LYS A 654 -19.96 11.23 11.15
N THR A 655 -19.60 10.52 10.08
CA THR A 655 -18.75 9.32 10.14
C THR A 655 -17.25 9.66 10.20
N VAL A 656 -16.88 10.93 9.98
CA VAL A 656 -15.49 11.40 10.06
C VAL A 656 -15.24 11.90 11.47
N ILE A 657 -14.35 11.26 12.24
CA ILE A 657 -14.08 11.66 13.64
C ILE A 657 -13.24 12.93 13.72
N HIS A 658 -12.25 13.09 12.83
CA HIS A 658 -11.37 14.25 12.85
C HIS A 658 -12.06 15.52 12.34
N GLU A 659 -12.17 16.53 13.20
CA GLU A 659 -12.88 17.78 12.91
C GLU A 659 -12.22 18.57 11.76
N GLU A 660 -10.90 18.57 11.66
CA GLU A 660 -10.15 19.25 10.60
C GLU A 660 -10.45 18.65 9.22
N LEU A 661 -10.42 17.32 9.12
CA LEU A 661 -10.77 16.62 7.88
C LEU A 661 -12.25 16.82 7.55
N ARG A 662 -13.14 16.77 8.54
CA ARG A 662 -14.58 17.01 8.36
C ARG A 662 -14.83 18.41 7.78
N THR A 663 -14.22 19.44 8.37
CA THR A 663 -14.32 20.83 7.93
C THR A 663 -13.78 20.99 6.52
N SER A 664 -12.62 20.39 6.23
CA SER A 664 -12.04 20.40 4.88
C SER A 664 -12.97 19.75 3.85
N LEU A 665 -13.54 18.58 4.16
CA LEU A 665 -14.45 17.88 3.26
C LEU A 665 -15.71 18.73 2.98
N GLU A 666 -16.27 19.39 3.98
CA GLU A 666 -17.43 20.27 3.80
C GLU A 666 -17.11 21.47 2.91
N VAL A 667 -16.00 22.17 3.18
CA VAL A 667 -15.57 23.34 2.39
C VAL A 667 -15.29 22.94 0.94
N THR A 668 -14.54 21.86 0.73
CA THR A 668 -14.23 21.37 -0.62
C THR A 668 -15.47 20.86 -1.34
N GLY A 669 -16.35 20.13 -0.65
CA GLY A 669 -17.63 19.68 -1.17
C GLY A 669 -18.49 20.85 -1.66
N ASN A 670 -18.56 21.94 -0.88
CA ASN A 670 -19.26 23.16 -1.26
C ASN A 670 -18.62 23.84 -2.48
N LYS A 671 -17.28 23.93 -2.53
CA LYS A 671 -16.54 24.50 -3.67
C LYS A 671 -16.84 23.73 -4.97
N VAL A 672 -16.76 22.38 -4.91
CA VAL A 672 -17.09 21.49 -6.03
C VAL A 672 -18.55 21.63 -6.45
N SER A 673 -19.48 21.71 -5.47
CA SER A 673 -20.90 21.93 -5.72
C SER A 673 -21.17 23.21 -6.51
N GLN A 674 -20.54 24.31 -6.09
CA GLN A 674 -20.67 25.61 -6.76
C GLN A 674 -20.09 25.60 -8.18
N ALA A 675 -18.93 24.98 -8.38
CA ALA A 675 -18.31 24.83 -9.71
C ALA A 675 -19.15 23.97 -10.66
N ILE A 676 -19.78 22.90 -10.15
CA ILE A 676 -20.71 22.08 -10.94
C ILE A 676 -21.97 22.88 -11.29
N ASN A 677 -22.50 23.66 -10.34
CA ASN A 677 -23.70 24.49 -10.55
C ASN A 677 -23.45 25.58 -11.60
N SER A 678 -22.29 26.24 -11.56
CA SER A 678 -21.95 27.28 -12.53
C SER A 678 -21.93 26.71 -13.95
N GLU A 679 -21.32 25.54 -14.15
CA GLU A 679 -21.26 24.90 -15.46
C GLU A 679 -22.63 24.36 -15.91
N TYR A 680 -23.43 23.85 -14.98
CA TYR A 680 -24.80 23.39 -15.29
C TYR A 680 -25.68 24.53 -15.79
N THR A 681 -25.56 25.74 -15.21
CA THR A 681 -26.33 26.91 -15.63
C THR A 681 -25.92 27.47 -16.99
N LYS A 682 -24.67 27.30 -17.44
CA LYS A 682 -24.23 27.76 -18.78
C LYS A 682 -24.84 26.95 -19.93
N GLY A 683 -25.27 25.72 -19.65
CA GLY A 683 -25.79 24.78 -20.66
C GLY A 683 -27.31 24.79 -20.83
N ASN A 684 -28.02 25.58 -20.04
CA ASN A 684 -29.47 25.85 -20.15
C ASN A 684 -29.67 27.27 -20.66
#